data_AF-A0A976H0E3-F1
#
_entry.id   AF-A0A976H0E3-F1
#
_cell.length_a   1.000
_cell.length_b   1.000
_cell.length_c   1.000
_cell.angle_alpha   90.00
_cell.angle_beta   90.00
_cell.angle_gamma   90.00
#
_symmetry.space_group_name_H-M   'P 1'
#
loop_
_entity.id
_entity.type
_entity.pdbx_description
1 polymer ?
#
loop_
_entity_poly.entity_id
_entity_poly.type
_entity_poly.pdbx_seq_one_letter_code
_entity_poly.pdbx_strand_id
1 'polypeptide(L)'
;MRWGKILLWLLISVVGAVAVGVAALSRGEPINSLWLVVAGLCTFAVAYRFYASWLMAKVLTIDDMRAPAAVTLGDGKDYVPTPKWVVFGHHFAAIAGPGPLVGPVLAAQFGYLPGTLWILVGAALGGGVHDAIVLFASMRRDGKSLGQMLKEEISPVVGLIAMFSLLAIMTILLAVLGLVVAKALAHSPWGLFTIACTIPLAMLMGLAMKSGKVGVTATSVAGVVGLLLAVVGGKFLPESWNQALTWSTPSLAWAIMIYGFAAAVLPVWLLLAPRDYLSTFMKLGTVAVLAVFIVFLAPPLQMPAVTPFIDGSGFVVPGPVFPFVCITIACGAVSGFHALISSGTTPKLLAREKDIKLVGYGAMVVEMLVALMAIIAASTLPPGQYFAINSPIDPADPVAVERQLEKINSYGPKYAVTGEEMRELAEKLQEPTMIGKAGGAPTFAVGMAVMFQKVFRGKDALSLWYHFAIMFEALFILTTLDAGTRVGRFILQDFLGSFVPKMRDTSSWSANVISTFLLVSAWGYFLYQGALDPEGIAKSLWPIFGISNQLLAVIAFCLGTTILIKMGKVRYCWVTLVPMLFLTCVTFLAGWMKIFSAKAAGFWPAILKHRDLLASPLSDHQRRMSEQAITNAWVDIAITTLFLVLVAAIIVGCAREWWLLLTGKKVASTDMTKKQRADYLLKRLEELYPETPIPLDHRDPYTLLIAVLLSAQCTDARVNTVTPALFDLAADPFSMAQVPVEKVREIIRPCGLSPRKSVAIVELSKILVEQHGGQVPQDFAALEALPGVGHKTASVVMAQAFGVPAFPVDTHIHRLAKRWKLSPAKNVEQTEADLKKLFPKESWNKLHLQIIFAGREYCTARGCNGKTCMLCRELLA
;
A
#
# COMPACT_ATOMS: atom_id res chain seq x y z
N MET A 1 -26.17 -23.53 14.10
CA MET A 1 -25.50 -24.74 14.65
C MET A 1 -25.38 -24.57 16.15
N ARG A 2 -25.90 -25.52 16.94
CA ARG A 2 -25.97 -25.44 18.41
C ARG A 2 -24.56 -25.50 19.02
N TRP A 3 -24.20 -24.51 19.83
CA TRP A 3 -22.91 -24.37 20.54
C TRP A 3 -22.41 -25.66 21.20
N GLY A 4 -23.31 -26.51 21.69
CA GLY A 4 -22.96 -27.82 22.27
C GLY A 4 -22.21 -28.75 21.32
N LYS A 5 -22.51 -28.76 20.01
CA LYS A 5 -21.75 -29.58 19.04
C LYS A 5 -20.33 -29.04 18.83
N ILE A 6 -20.17 -27.70 18.85
CA ILE A 6 -18.86 -27.05 18.68
C ILE A 6 -17.99 -27.33 19.91
N LEU A 7 -18.54 -27.11 21.10
CA LEU A 7 -17.85 -27.39 22.36
C LEU A 7 -17.48 -28.87 22.49
N LEU A 8 -18.36 -29.78 22.10
CA LEU A 8 -18.08 -31.22 22.11
C LEU A 8 -16.93 -31.58 21.17
N TRP A 9 -16.96 -31.14 19.91
CA TRP A 9 -15.87 -31.43 18.97
C TRP A 9 -14.56 -30.76 19.36
N LEU A 10 -14.62 -29.57 19.93
CA LEU A 10 -13.44 -28.88 20.46
C LEU A 10 -12.84 -29.64 21.64
N LEU A 11 -13.67 -30.12 22.56
CA LEU A 11 -13.24 -30.97 23.67
C LEU A 11 -12.62 -32.28 23.17
N ILE A 12 -13.27 -32.96 22.21
CA ILE A 12 -12.75 -34.20 21.59
C ILE A 12 -11.38 -33.95 20.95
N SER A 13 -11.23 -32.87 20.19
CA SER A 13 -9.95 -32.51 19.57
C SER A 13 -8.86 -32.19 20.60
N VAL A 14 -9.20 -31.48 21.69
CA VAL A 14 -8.26 -31.17 22.77
C VAL A 14 -7.84 -32.44 23.50
N VAL A 15 -8.80 -33.30 23.88
CA VAL A 15 -8.50 -34.58 24.55
C VAL A 15 -7.67 -35.48 23.65
N GLY A 16 -7.98 -35.57 22.35
CA GLY A 16 -7.20 -36.32 21.38
C GLY A 16 -5.77 -35.78 21.23
N ALA A 17 -5.61 -34.46 21.12
CA ALA A 17 -4.29 -33.83 21.03
C ALA A 17 -3.46 -34.04 22.31
N VAL A 18 -4.08 -33.90 23.48
CA VAL A 18 -3.42 -34.17 24.77
C VAL A 18 -3.04 -35.64 24.90
N ALA A 19 -3.93 -36.58 24.53
CA ALA A 19 -3.63 -38.00 24.58
C ALA A 19 -2.46 -38.38 23.66
N VAL A 20 -2.43 -37.86 22.42
CA VAL A 20 -1.30 -38.07 21.49
C VAL A 20 -0.03 -37.41 22.02
N GLY A 21 -0.11 -36.19 22.55
CA GLY A 21 1.03 -35.50 23.14
C GLY A 21 1.61 -36.23 24.36
N VAL A 22 0.75 -36.71 25.26
CA VAL A 22 1.16 -37.53 26.41
C VAL A 22 1.79 -38.84 25.93
N ALA A 23 1.18 -39.52 24.96
CA ALA A 23 1.71 -40.79 24.44
C ALA A 23 3.08 -40.64 23.75
N ALA A 24 3.33 -39.50 23.09
CA ALA A 24 4.63 -39.22 22.48
C ALA A 24 5.69 -38.84 23.52
N LEU A 25 5.35 -37.92 24.45
CA LEU A 25 6.29 -37.45 25.48
C LEU A 25 6.58 -38.52 26.55
N SER A 26 5.62 -39.41 26.84
CA SER A 26 5.83 -40.52 27.79
C SER A 26 6.82 -41.58 27.29
N ARG A 27 7.10 -41.61 25.98
CA ARG A 27 8.10 -42.50 25.37
C ARG A 27 9.51 -41.90 25.39
N GLY A 28 9.69 -40.70 25.96
CA GLY A 28 10.96 -39.99 25.97
C GLY A 28 11.35 -39.43 24.60
N GLU A 29 10.41 -39.28 23.65
CA GLU A 29 10.70 -38.66 22.37
C GLU A 29 11.08 -37.18 22.58
N PRO A 30 12.30 -36.76 22.18
CA PRO A 30 12.67 -35.36 22.27
C PRO A 30 11.81 -34.53 21.30
N ILE A 31 11.38 -33.34 21.73
CA ILE A 31 10.70 -32.39 20.84
C ILE A 31 11.68 -32.00 19.74
N ASN A 32 11.46 -32.55 18.56
CA ASN A 32 12.26 -32.27 17.38
C ASN A 32 11.53 -31.23 16.49
N SER A 33 12.26 -30.75 15.50
CA SER A 33 11.77 -29.76 14.53
C SER A 33 10.50 -30.18 13.77
N LEU A 34 10.22 -31.48 13.59
CA LEU A 34 9.02 -31.97 12.90
C LEU A 34 7.73 -31.53 13.61
N TRP A 35 7.72 -31.51 14.95
CA TRP A 35 6.58 -31.04 15.74
C TRP A 35 6.20 -29.62 15.39
N LEU A 36 7.19 -28.74 15.25
CA LEU A 36 6.97 -27.34 14.91
C LEU A 36 6.44 -27.22 13.48
N VAL A 37 7.04 -27.93 12.51
CA VAL A 37 6.58 -27.95 11.11
C VAL A 37 5.12 -28.40 11.00
N VAL A 38 4.77 -29.52 11.64
CA VAL A 38 3.41 -30.06 11.63
C VAL A 38 2.43 -29.09 12.29
N ALA A 39 2.78 -28.52 13.45
CA ALA A 39 1.95 -27.51 14.10
C ALA A 39 1.73 -26.27 13.20
N GLY A 40 2.77 -25.82 12.49
CA GLY A 40 2.68 -24.75 11.50
C GLY A 40 1.76 -25.08 10.33
N LEU A 41 1.91 -26.25 9.72
CA LEU A 41 1.07 -26.69 8.60
C LEU A 41 -0.40 -26.88 9.01
N CYS A 42 -0.65 -27.44 10.20
CA CYS A 42 -2.00 -27.58 10.74
C CYS A 42 -2.62 -26.21 11.02
N THR A 43 -1.87 -25.29 11.63
CA THR A 43 -2.33 -23.91 11.89
C THR A 43 -2.64 -23.21 10.56
N PHE A 44 -1.76 -23.33 9.56
CA PHE A 44 -1.97 -22.82 8.21
C PHE A 44 -3.27 -23.37 7.61
N ALA A 45 -3.44 -24.69 7.63
CA ALA A 45 -4.60 -25.35 7.03
C ALA A 45 -5.90 -24.88 7.68
N VAL A 46 -5.95 -24.80 9.01
CA VAL A 46 -7.13 -24.35 9.76
C VAL A 46 -7.43 -22.87 9.50
N ALA A 47 -6.41 -22.02 9.62
CA ALA A 47 -6.52 -20.59 9.42
C ALA A 47 -7.00 -20.26 7.99
N TYR A 48 -6.36 -20.84 6.97
CA TYR A 48 -6.69 -20.59 5.57
C TYR A 48 -8.02 -21.23 5.13
N ARG A 49 -8.36 -22.43 5.62
CA ARG A 49 -9.58 -23.14 5.21
C ARG A 49 -10.84 -22.60 5.86
N PHE A 50 -10.78 -22.25 7.15
CA PHE A 50 -11.93 -21.88 7.94
C PHE A 50 -11.97 -20.39 8.25
N TYR A 51 -10.95 -19.86 8.93
CA TYR A 51 -10.96 -18.48 9.41
C TYR A 51 -10.91 -17.47 8.25
N ALA A 52 -9.99 -17.64 7.30
CA ALA A 52 -9.91 -16.80 6.11
C ALA A 52 -11.19 -16.89 5.25
N SER A 53 -11.73 -18.09 5.04
CA SER A 53 -13.01 -18.26 4.32
C SER A 53 -14.17 -17.56 5.03
N TRP A 54 -14.24 -17.64 6.36
CA TRP A 54 -15.25 -16.92 7.14
C TRP A 54 -15.07 -15.40 7.07
N LEU A 55 -13.83 -14.91 7.18
CA LEU A 55 -13.47 -13.50 7.05
C LEU A 55 -13.96 -12.95 5.70
N MET A 56 -13.65 -13.63 4.61
CA MET A 56 -14.06 -13.22 3.25
C MET A 56 -15.59 -13.24 3.08
N ALA A 57 -16.26 -14.29 3.55
CA ALA A 57 -17.68 -14.51 3.28
C ALA A 57 -18.63 -13.73 4.21
N LYS A 58 -18.25 -13.52 5.48
CA LYS A 58 -19.15 -12.94 6.51
C LYS A 58 -18.76 -11.53 6.93
N VAL A 59 -17.46 -11.26 7.04
CA VAL A 59 -16.94 -9.96 7.50
C VAL A 59 -16.78 -9.02 6.32
N LEU A 60 -15.93 -9.38 5.36
CA LEU A 60 -15.62 -8.57 4.18
C LEU A 60 -16.74 -8.58 3.14
N THR A 61 -17.46 -9.71 3.01
CA THR A 61 -18.51 -9.89 1.99
C THR A 61 -17.98 -9.52 0.59
N ILE A 62 -16.93 -10.23 0.18
CA ILE A 62 -16.30 -10.08 -1.15
C ILE A 62 -17.33 -10.31 -2.26
N ASP A 63 -17.21 -9.55 -3.35
CA ASP A 63 -18.12 -9.60 -4.50
C ASP A 63 -17.32 -9.76 -5.79
N ASP A 64 -17.40 -10.94 -6.41
CA ASP A 64 -16.69 -11.25 -7.65
C ASP A 64 -17.29 -10.54 -8.88
N MET A 65 -18.47 -9.92 -8.75
CA MET A 65 -19.10 -9.13 -9.81
C MET A 65 -18.61 -7.67 -9.84
N ARG A 66 -17.88 -7.22 -8.80
CA ARG A 66 -17.32 -5.87 -8.74
C ARG A 66 -15.99 -5.80 -9.47
N ALA A 67 -15.91 -4.98 -10.51
CA ALA A 67 -14.66 -4.72 -11.23
C ALA A 67 -13.67 -3.95 -10.34
N PRO A 68 -12.46 -4.48 -10.07
CA PRO A 68 -11.46 -3.78 -9.26
C PRO A 68 -10.76 -2.65 -10.01
N ALA A 69 -10.04 -1.81 -9.24
CA ALA A 69 -9.26 -0.68 -9.75
C ALA A 69 -8.28 -1.05 -10.87
N ALA A 70 -7.64 -2.23 -10.80
CA ALA A 70 -6.76 -2.72 -11.84
C ALA A 70 -7.44 -2.78 -13.22
N VAL A 71 -8.75 -3.03 -13.26
CA VAL A 71 -9.56 -3.15 -14.47
C VAL A 71 -10.19 -1.80 -14.84
N THR A 72 -10.75 -1.07 -13.88
CA THR A 72 -11.47 0.19 -14.14
C THR A 72 -10.56 1.39 -14.41
N LEU A 73 -9.33 1.38 -13.89
CA LEU A 73 -8.35 2.46 -14.01
C LEU A 73 -7.07 2.02 -14.76
N GLY A 74 -7.17 0.99 -15.60
CA GLY A 74 -6.03 0.41 -16.31
C GLY A 74 -5.27 1.43 -17.17
N ASP A 75 -4.11 1.89 -16.69
CA ASP A 75 -3.28 2.90 -17.33
C ASP A 75 -2.08 2.29 -18.10
N GLY A 76 -1.92 0.96 -18.04
CA GLY A 76 -0.81 0.26 -18.68
C GLY A 76 0.55 0.52 -18.03
N LYS A 77 0.59 1.23 -16.89
CA LYS A 77 1.78 1.60 -16.14
C LYS A 77 1.73 1.07 -14.71
N ASP A 78 0.86 1.63 -13.87
CA ASP A 78 0.71 1.29 -12.46
C ASP A 78 -0.55 0.45 -12.18
N TYR A 79 -1.60 0.63 -12.98
CA TYR A 79 -2.83 -0.17 -12.95
C TYR A 79 -2.85 -1.13 -14.13
N VAL A 80 -2.65 -2.41 -13.84
CA VAL A 80 -2.51 -3.44 -14.88
C VAL A 80 -3.13 -4.76 -14.40
N PRO A 81 -4.25 -5.22 -14.98
CA PRO A 81 -4.83 -6.51 -14.65
C PRO A 81 -3.80 -7.62 -14.88
N THR A 82 -3.41 -8.29 -13.79
CA THR A 82 -2.32 -9.27 -13.79
C THR A 82 -2.85 -10.64 -13.33
N PRO A 83 -2.36 -11.77 -13.89
CA PRO A 83 -2.79 -13.10 -13.46
C PRO A 83 -2.56 -13.33 -11.97
N LYS A 84 -3.53 -13.93 -11.28
CA LYS A 84 -3.52 -14.10 -9.80
C LYS A 84 -2.25 -14.72 -9.23
N TRP A 85 -1.59 -15.64 -9.95
CA TRP A 85 -0.37 -16.29 -9.47
C TRP A 85 0.85 -15.38 -9.55
N VAL A 86 0.89 -14.50 -10.55
CA VAL A 86 1.90 -13.45 -10.67
C VAL A 86 1.67 -12.41 -9.59
N VAL A 87 0.42 -12.02 -9.32
CA VAL A 87 0.09 -11.09 -8.23
C VAL A 87 0.38 -11.71 -6.86
N PHE A 88 0.14 -13.01 -6.68
CA PHE A 88 0.53 -13.73 -5.47
C PHE A 88 2.04 -13.69 -5.27
N GLY A 89 2.83 -14.00 -6.30
CA GLY A 89 4.29 -13.92 -6.20
C GLY A 89 4.79 -12.49 -5.98
N HIS A 90 4.23 -11.52 -6.70
CA HIS A 90 4.48 -10.09 -6.48
C HIS A 90 4.25 -9.70 -5.01
N HIS A 91 3.05 -9.96 -4.50
CA HIS A 91 2.67 -9.60 -3.14
C HIS A 91 3.53 -10.35 -2.12
N PHE A 92 3.69 -11.67 -2.26
CA PHE A 92 4.52 -12.47 -1.37
C PHE A 92 5.97 -11.99 -1.35
N ALA A 93 6.59 -11.73 -2.51
CA ALA A 93 7.97 -11.26 -2.55
C ALA A 93 8.13 -9.87 -1.95
N ALA A 94 7.18 -8.97 -2.17
CA ALA A 94 7.21 -7.62 -1.59
C ALA A 94 7.09 -7.66 -0.05
N ILE A 95 6.23 -8.54 0.49
CA ILE A 95 5.99 -8.62 1.94
C ILE A 95 7.04 -9.47 2.68
N ALA A 96 7.51 -10.56 2.06
CA ALA A 96 8.52 -11.48 2.59
C ALA A 96 9.94 -10.93 2.33
N GLY A 97 10.26 -9.84 3.02
CA GLY A 97 11.61 -9.27 3.10
C GLY A 97 12.54 -10.09 4.02
N PRO A 98 13.55 -9.47 4.66
CA PRO A 98 14.43 -10.17 5.60
C PRO A 98 13.75 -10.47 6.95
N GLY A 99 12.76 -9.66 7.32
CA GLY A 99 12.11 -9.72 8.63
C GLY A 99 11.57 -11.10 9.03
N PRO A 100 10.85 -11.87 8.18
CA PRO A 100 10.42 -13.21 8.53
C PRO A 100 11.58 -14.21 8.69
N LEU A 101 12.80 -13.94 8.22
CA LEU A 101 13.96 -14.80 8.45
C LEU A 101 14.73 -14.34 9.70
N VAL A 102 15.10 -13.06 9.73
CA VAL A 102 15.95 -12.47 10.76
C VAL A 102 15.25 -12.41 12.12
N GLY A 103 13.99 -11.96 12.17
CA GLY A 103 13.25 -11.77 13.41
C GLY A 103 13.15 -13.05 14.25
N PRO A 104 12.64 -14.16 13.69
CA PRO A 104 12.55 -15.44 14.40
C PRO A 104 13.90 -15.98 14.86
N VAL A 105 14.96 -15.78 14.06
CA VAL A 105 16.33 -16.20 14.44
C VAL A 105 16.82 -15.40 15.63
N LEU A 106 16.67 -14.07 15.63
CA LEU A 106 17.06 -13.23 16.77
C LEU A 106 16.22 -13.53 18.02
N ALA A 107 14.93 -13.83 17.84
CA ALA A 107 14.03 -14.18 18.93
C ALA A 107 14.30 -15.56 19.55
N ALA A 108 15.04 -16.45 18.86
CA ALA A 108 15.44 -17.75 19.40
C ALA A 108 16.27 -17.64 20.69
N GLN A 109 16.85 -16.47 20.98
CA GLN A 109 17.42 -16.16 22.30
C GLN A 109 16.46 -16.47 23.44
N PHE A 110 15.15 -16.24 23.29
CA PHE A 110 14.16 -16.49 24.34
C PHE A 110 13.75 -17.97 24.45
N GLY A 111 14.34 -18.83 23.62
CA GLY A 111 13.91 -20.20 23.38
C GLY A 111 13.02 -20.31 22.15
N TYR A 112 12.78 -21.54 21.68
CA TYR A 112 11.97 -21.74 20.47
C TYR A 112 10.48 -21.45 20.70
N LEU A 113 9.95 -21.65 21.91
CA LEU A 113 8.50 -21.66 22.16
C LEU A 113 7.84 -20.27 22.08
N PRO A 114 8.34 -19.20 22.73
CA PRO A 114 7.68 -17.90 22.70
C PRO A 114 7.56 -17.33 21.28
N GLY A 115 8.64 -17.45 20.50
CA GLY A 115 8.67 -17.01 19.11
C GLY A 115 7.71 -17.81 18.24
N THR A 116 7.71 -19.15 18.34
CA THR A 116 6.78 -20.00 17.59
C THR A 116 5.32 -19.67 17.90
N LEU A 117 4.95 -19.50 19.17
CA LEU A 117 3.57 -19.17 19.54
C LEU A 117 3.12 -17.85 18.91
N TRP A 118 3.98 -16.83 18.95
CA TRP A 118 3.67 -15.55 18.34
C TRP A 118 3.59 -15.61 16.81
N ILE A 119 4.46 -16.37 16.14
CA ILE A 119 4.38 -16.63 14.70
C ILE A 119 3.00 -17.23 14.34
N LEU A 120 2.60 -18.31 15.02
CA LEU A 120 1.37 -19.02 14.72
C LEU A 120 0.11 -18.19 15.01
N VAL A 121 0.02 -17.60 16.20
CA VAL A 121 -1.16 -16.83 16.63
C VAL A 121 -1.22 -15.48 15.94
N GLY A 122 -0.09 -14.76 15.89
CA GLY A 122 0.04 -13.45 15.28
C GLY A 122 -0.30 -13.49 13.79
N ALA A 123 0.29 -14.41 13.02
CA ALA A 123 0.02 -14.51 11.59
C ALA A 123 -1.44 -14.88 11.27
N ALA A 124 -2.00 -15.84 12.00
CA ALA A 124 -3.37 -16.30 11.73
C ALA A 124 -4.45 -15.28 12.14
N LEU A 125 -4.32 -14.64 13.31
CA LEU A 125 -5.37 -13.79 13.87
C LEU A 125 -5.15 -12.29 13.64
N GLY A 126 -3.90 -11.86 13.41
CA GLY A 126 -3.55 -10.46 13.19
C GLY A 126 -3.04 -10.21 11.77
N GLY A 127 -1.97 -10.89 11.37
CA GLY A 127 -1.26 -10.71 10.11
C GLY A 127 -2.17 -10.83 8.90
N GLY A 128 -2.70 -12.03 8.65
CA GLY A 128 -3.56 -12.27 7.49
C GLY A 128 -4.85 -11.44 7.52
N VAL A 129 -5.32 -11.08 8.72
CA VAL A 129 -6.53 -10.27 8.91
C VAL A 129 -6.34 -8.85 8.43
N HIS A 130 -5.32 -8.13 8.93
CA HIS A 130 -5.15 -6.73 8.51
C HIS A 130 -4.79 -6.67 7.02
N ASP A 131 -4.00 -7.62 6.54
CA ASP A 131 -3.52 -7.60 5.17
C ASP A 131 -4.68 -7.79 4.18
N ALA A 132 -5.56 -8.75 4.44
CA ALA A 132 -6.79 -8.95 3.68
C ALA A 132 -7.75 -7.75 3.78
N ILE A 133 -7.93 -7.16 4.97
CA ILE A 133 -8.87 -6.05 5.17
C ILE A 133 -8.39 -4.78 4.47
N VAL A 134 -7.08 -4.48 4.53
CA VAL A 134 -6.50 -3.31 3.87
C VAL A 134 -6.52 -3.49 2.35
N LEU A 135 -6.20 -4.69 1.85
CA LEU A 135 -6.29 -5.00 0.43
C LEU A 135 -7.71 -4.81 -0.09
N PHE A 136 -8.68 -5.40 0.60
CA PHE A 136 -10.11 -5.22 0.33
C PHE A 136 -10.52 -3.74 0.34
N ALA A 137 -10.10 -3.01 1.38
CA ALA A 137 -10.42 -1.59 1.54
C ALA A 137 -9.91 -0.74 0.38
N SER A 138 -8.66 -0.97 -0.03
CA SER A 138 -8.01 -0.25 -1.12
C SER A 138 -8.60 -0.61 -2.47
N MET A 139 -8.87 -1.89 -2.74
CA MET A 139 -9.51 -2.33 -4.00
C MET A 139 -10.88 -1.66 -4.22
N ARG A 140 -11.66 -1.47 -3.16
CA ARG A 140 -12.96 -0.77 -3.22
C ARG A 140 -12.86 0.76 -3.25
N ARG A 141 -11.66 1.30 -3.16
CA ARG A 141 -11.36 2.74 -3.14
C ARG A 141 -10.32 3.06 -4.21
N ASP A 142 -10.49 2.49 -5.40
CA ASP A 142 -9.66 2.79 -6.57
C ASP A 142 -8.16 2.54 -6.39
N GLY A 143 -7.77 1.61 -5.50
CA GLY A 143 -6.37 1.33 -5.22
C GLY A 143 -5.64 2.44 -4.46
N LYS A 144 -6.36 3.28 -3.71
CA LYS A 144 -5.80 4.36 -2.88
C LYS A 144 -4.89 3.84 -1.77
N SER A 145 -3.87 4.65 -1.44
CA SER A 145 -2.92 4.36 -0.35
C SER A 145 -3.58 4.40 1.02
N LEU A 146 -2.94 3.76 2.00
CA LEU A 146 -3.39 3.73 3.40
C LEU A 146 -3.66 5.13 3.97
N GLY A 147 -2.76 6.08 3.73
CA GLY A 147 -2.88 7.45 4.22
C GLY A 147 -4.05 8.22 3.60
N GLN A 148 -4.24 8.05 2.28
CA GLN A 148 -5.36 8.68 1.58
C GLN A 148 -6.71 8.08 2.00
N MET A 149 -6.78 6.78 2.27
CA MET A 149 -7.98 6.15 2.83
C MET A 149 -8.30 6.71 4.23
N LEU A 150 -7.31 6.90 5.11
CA LEU A 150 -7.53 7.51 6.43
C LEU A 150 -8.07 8.95 6.31
N LYS A 151 -7.57 9.72 5.34
CA LYS A 151 -8.05 11.09 5.06
C LYS A 151 -9.53 11.10 4.68
N GLU A 152 -9.93 10.21 3.78
CA GLU A 152 -11.30 10.13 3.26
C GLU A 152 -12.27 9.48 4.25
N GLU A 153 -11.79 8.48 5.01
CA GLU A 153 -12.65 7.69 5.88
C GLU A 153 -12.79 8.27 7.28
N ILE A 154 -11.82 9.01 7.80
CA ILE A 154 -11.83 9.50 9.18
C ILE A 154 -11.99 11.01 9.19
N SER A 155 -10.91 11.72 8.87
CA SER A 155 -10.91 13.17 8.76
C SER A 155 -9.69 13.67 8.00
N PRO A 156 -9.74 14.87 7.40
CA PRO A 156 -8.60 15.47 6.72
C PRO A 156 -7.36 15.61 7.61
N VAL A 157 -7.55 15.96 8.89
CA VAL A 157 -6.46 16.16 9.85
C VAL A 157 -5.78 14.84 10.19
N VAL A 158 -6.56 13.82 10.54
CA VAL A 158 -6.02 12.46 10.82
C VAL A 158 -5.32 11.90 9.58
N GLY A 159 -5.87 12.13 8.39
CA GLY A 159 -5.25 11.74 7.13
C GLY A 159 -3.90 12.39 6.88
N LEU A 160 -3.75 13.69 7.16
CA LEU A 160 -2.47 14.40 6.99
C LEU A 160 -1.42 13.90 7.99
N ILE A 161 -1.80 13.74 9.26
CA ILE A 161 -0.93 13.17 10.30
C ILE A 161 -0.50 11.76 9.90
N ALA A 162 -1.43 10.93 9.41
CA ALA A 162 -1.15 9.59 8.94
C ALA A 162 -0.17 9.61 7.76
N MET A 163 -0.43 10.37 6.68
CA MET A 163 0.48 10.43 5.54
C MET A 163 1.90 10.86 5.92
N PHE A 164 2.03 11.88 6.79
CA PHE A 164 3.34 12.29 7.31
C PHE A 164 4.01 11.16 8.11
N SER A 165 3.29 10.54 9.05
CA SER A 165 3.80 9.43 9.86
C SER A 165 4.21 8.24 9.00
N LEU A 166 3.41 7.88 7.99
CA LEU A 166 3.68 6.79 7.06
C LEU A 166 4.94 7.06 6.23
N LEU A 167 5.12 8.30 5.73
CA LEU A 167 6.32 8.69 4.98
C LEU A 167 7.58 8.69 5.83
N ALA A 168 7.51 9.20 7.06
CA ALA A 168 8.64 9.23 7.97
C ALA A 168 9.08 7.80 8.34
N ILE A 169 8.13 6.93 8.68
CA ILE A 169 8.39 5.50 8.95
C ILE A 169 8.98 4.82 7.70
N MET A 170 8.36 5.01 6.53
CA MET A 170 8.82 4.37 5.29
C MET A 170 10.23 4.78 4.89
N THR A 171 10.58 6.06 5.04
CA THR A 171 11.92 6.57 4.75
C THR A 171 12.98 5.82 5.57
N ILE A 172 12.74 5.62 6.86
CA ILE A 172 13.65 4.89 7.75
C ILE A 172 13.70 3.40 7.38
N LEU A 173 12.55 2.77 7.14
CA LEU A 173 12.50 1.34 6.79
C LEU A 173 13.29 1.06 5.50
N LEU A 174 13.13 1.88 4.46
CA LEU A 174 13.85 1.71 3.18
C LEU A 174 15.35 1.94 3.33
N ALA A 175 15.76 2.95 4.10
CA ALA A 175 17.18 3.23 4.36
C ALA A 175 17.86 2.05 5.07
N VAL A 176 17.23 1.52 6.11
CA VAL A 176 17.77 0.38 6.88
C VAL A 176 17.84 -0.87 6.01
N LEU A 177 16.79 -1.19 5.24
CA LEU A 177 16.79 -2.34 4.32
C LEU A 177 17.88 -2.19 3.25
N GLY A 178 18.03 -1.00 2.66
CA GLY A 178 19.09 -0.73 1.69
C GLY A 178 20.48 -0.92 2.26
N LEU A 179 20.70 -0.55 3.53
CA LEU A 179 22.00 -0.67 4.19
C LEU A 179 22.38 -2.13 4.40
N VAL A 180 21.41 -2.98 4.76
CA VAL A 180 21.64 -4.43 4.91
C VAL A 180 22.06 -5.04 3.57
N VAL A 181 21.40 -4.67 2.46
CA VAL A 181 21.80 -5.15 1.11
C VAL A 181 23.20 -4.67 0.75
N ALA A 182 23.48 -3.39 0.95
CA ALA A 182 24.79 -2.82 0.64
C ALA A 182 25.91 -3.54 1.41
N LYS A 183 25.70 -3.83 2.70
CA LYS A 183 26.66 -4.57 3.54
C LYS A 183 26.77 -6.05 3.16
N ALA A 184 25.66 -6.70 2.81
CA ALA A 184 25.64 -8.11 2.43
C ALA A 184 26.32 -8.36 1.07
N LEU A 185 26.30 -7.38 0.15
CA LEU A 185 26.91 -7.47 -1.17
C LEU A 185 28.30 -6.85 -1.26
N ALA A 186 28.71 -6.08 -0.25
CA ALA A 186 30.04 -5.49 -0.19
C ALA A 186 31.09 -6.60 -0.30
N HIS A 187 32.04 -6.42 -1.21
CA HIS A 187 33.11 -7.38 -1.49
C HIS A 187 32.64 -8.79 -1.91
N SER A 188 31.40 -8.95 -2.38
CA SER A 188 30.84 -10.22 -2.86
C SER A 188 30.52 -10.17 -4.37
N PRO A 189 31.49 -10.42 -5.26
CA PRO A 189 31.30 -10.33 -6.71
C PRO A 189 30.28 -11.36 -7.24
N TRP A 190 30.26 -12.57 -6.68
CA TRP A 190 29.29 -13.60 -7.04
C TRP A 190 27.85 -13.16 -6.74
N GLY A 191 27.62 -12.59 -5.55
CA GLY A 191 26.33 -12.06 -5.15
C GLY A 191 25.86 -10.90 -6.04
N LEU A 192 26.75 -9.95 -6.31
CA LEU A 192 26.44 -8.79 -7.16
C LEU A 192 26.10 -9.23 -8.59
N PHE A 193 26.88 -10.13 -9.19
CA PHE A 193 26.62 -10.68 -10.52
C PHE A 193 25.23 -11.30 -10.61
N THR A 194 24.92 -12.21 -9.69
CA THR A 194 23.66 -12.96 -9.69
C THR A 194 22.47 -12.00 -9.58
N ILE A 195 22.54 -11.01 -8.69
CA ILE A 195 21.48 -10.01 -8.52
C ILE A 195 21.37 -9.13 -9.76
N ALA A 196 22.49 -8.67 -10.33
CA ALA A 196 22.50 -7.87 -11.54
C ALA A 196 21.84 -8.60 -12.72
N CYS A 197 22.09 -9.90 -12.89
CA CYS A 197 21.45 -10.73 -13.91
C CYS A 197 19.92 -10.87 -13.75
N THR A 198 19.38 -10.70 -12.54
CA THR A 198 17.92 -10.77 -12.33
C THR A 198 17.16 -9.64 -13.02
N ILE A 199 17.79 -8.47 -13.22
CA ILE A 199 17.18 -7.29 -13.84
C ILE A 199 16.85 -7.55 -15.32
N PRO A 200 17.80 -7.90 -16.20
CA PRO A 200 17.49 -8.18 -17.60
C PRO A 200 16.61 -9.41 -17.76
N LEU A 201 16.78 -10.46 -16.92
CA LEU A 201 15.90 -11.63 -16.93
C LEU A 201 14.45 -11.23 -16.65
N ALA A 202 14.20 -10.42 -15.63
CA ALA A 202 12.87 -9.93 -15.30
C ALA A 202 12.28 -9.07 -16.43
N MET A 203 13.09 -8.20 -17.07
CA MET A 203 12.63 -7.38 -18.19
C MET A 203 12.22 -8.23 -19.40
N LEU A 204 13.02 -9.26 -19.74
CA LEU A 204 12.69 -10.21 -20.80
C LEU A 204 11.41 -10.99 -20.47
N MET A 205 11.25 -11.42 -19.22
CA MET A 205 10.01 -12.07 -18.76
C MET A 205 8.81 -11.14 -18.88
N GLY A 206 8.93 -9.88 -18.45
CA GLY A 206 7.87 -8.88 -18.54
C GLY A 206 7.43 -8.61 -19.97
N LEU A 207 8.40 -8.46 -20.89
CA LEU A 207 8.13 -8.30 -22.32
C LEU A 207 7.45 -9.55 -22.92
N ALA A 208 7.93 -10.75 -22.59
CA ALA A 208 7.35 -12.00 -23.07
C ALA A 208 5.90 -12.18 -22.59
N MET A 209 5.63 -11.94 -21.31
CA MET A 209 4.29 -12.03 -20.73
C MET A 209 3.35 -10.98 -21.31
N LYS A 210 3.83 -9.74 -21.52
CA LYS A 210 3.02 -8.68 -22.14
C LYS A 210 2.71 -8.94 -23.61
N SER A 211 3.60 -9.64 -24.33
CA SER A 211 3.39 -9.94 -25.76
C SER A 211 2.16 -10.81 -26.04
N GLY A 212 1.69 -11.58 -25.04
CA GLY A 212 0.61 -12.55 -25.19
C GLY A 212 0.96 -13.77 -26.05
N LYS A 213 2.16 -13.81 -26.67
CA LYS A 213 2.62 -14.89 -27.55
C LYS A 213 3.17 -16.10 -26.79
N VAL A 214 3.69 -15.87 -25.59
CA VAL A 214 4.31 -16.90 -24.75
C VAL A 214 3.48 -17.06 -23.48
N GLY A 215 3.12 -18.30 -23.13
CA GLY A 215 2.37 -18.59 -21.92
C GLY A 215 3.18 -18.27 -20.65
N VAL A 216 2.49 -17.81 -19.60
CA VAL A 216 3.10 -17.44 -18.31
C VAL A 216 3.97 -18.57 -17.76
N THR A 217 3.54 -19.83 -17.87
CA THR A 217 4.30 -20.99 -17.39
C THR A 217 5.64 -21.14 -18.10
N ALA A 218 5.67 -21.02 -19.43
CA ALA A 218 6.91 -21.14 -20.21
C ALA A 218 7.89 -20.00 -19.86
N THR A 219 7.39 -18.77 -19.75
CA THR A 219 8.20 -17.63 -19.29
C THR A 219 8.72 -17.82 -17.86
N SER A 220 7.90 -18.41 -16.97
CA SER A 220 8.30 -18.72 -15.59
C SER A 220 9.45 -19.73 -15.55
N VAL A 221 9.32 -20.83 -16.30
CA VAL A 221 10.35 -21.89 -16.36
C VAL A 221 11.65 -21.33 -16.95
N ALA A 222 11.59 -20.59 -18.05
CA ALA A 222 12.76 -19.96 -18.65
C ALA A 222 13.44 -18.98 -17.69
N GLY A 223 12.66 -18.17 -16.96
CA GLY A 223 13.16 -17.27 -15.93
C GLY A 223 13.88 -17.99 -14.80
N VAL A 224 13.28 -19.04 -14.24
CA VAL A 224 13.86 -19.84 -13.15
C VAL A 224 15.15 -20.53 -13.62
N VAL A 225 15.16 -21.13 -14.81
CA VAL A 225 16.37 -21.73 -15.39
C VAL A 225 17.44 -20.67 -15.60
N GLY A 226 17.10 -19.50 -16.16
CA GLY A 226 18.03 -18.39 -16.34
C GLY A 226 18.63 -17.89 -15.02
N LEU A 227 17.83 -17.84 -13.96
CA LEU A 227 18.29 -17.47 -12.63
C LEU A 227 19.24 -18.51 -12.03
N LEU A 228 18.91 -19.80 -12.13
CA LEU A 228 19.80 -20.88 -11.69
C LEU A 228 21.12 -20.87 -12.47
N LEU A 229 21.08 -20.62 -13.79
CA LEU A 229 22.27 -20.46 -14.62
C LEU A 229 23.09 -19.22 -14.21
N ALA A 230 22.44 -18.11 -13.82
CA ALA A 230 23.15 -16.93 -13.31
C ALA A 230 23.85 -17.23 -11.98
N VAL A 231 23.18 -17.94 -11.05
CA VAL A 231 23.77 -18.38 -9.78
C VAL A 231 25.01 -19.25 -10.04
N VAL A 232 24.87 -20.27 -10.89
CA VAL A 232 25.98 -21.19 -11.21
C VAL A 232 27.09 -20.47 -11.97
N GLY A 233 26.75 -19.64 -12.96
CA GLY A 233 27.69 -18.88 -13.76
C GLY A 233 28.51 -17.88 -12.94
N GLY A 234 27.93 -17.31 -11.88
CA GLY A 234 28.63 -16.41 -10.98
C GLY A 234 29.80 -17.05 -10.23
N LYS A 235 29.80 -18.38 -10.03
CA LYS A 235 30.94 -19.12 -9.46
C LYS A 235 32.14 -19.19 -10.44
N PHE A 236 31.87 -19.17 -11.74
CA PHE A 236 32.86 -19.36 -12.79
C PHE A 236 33.31 -18.05 -13.44
N LEU A 237 33.14 -16.92 -12.75
CA LEU A 237 33.56 -15.62 -13.25
C LEU A 237 35.09 -15.53 -13.37
N PRO A 238 35.62 -15.01 -14.50
CA PRO A 238 37.04 -14.71 -14.63
C PRO A 238 37.50 -13.69 -13.58
N GLU A 239 38.79 -13.74 -13.23
CA GLU A 239 39.36 -12.87 -12.19
C GLU A 239 39.18 -11.37 -12.47
N SER A 240 39.24 -10.96 -13.75
CA SER A 240 38.96 -9.59 -14.17
C SER A 240 37.53 -9.14 -13.85
N TRP A 241 36.56 -10.05 -13.95
CA TRP A 241 35.17 -9.79 -13.58
C TRP A 241 34.98 -9.79 -12.07
N ASN A 242 35.66 -10.67 -11.34
CA ASN A 242 35.63 -10.66 -9.87
C ASN A 242 36.12 -9.33 -9.31
N GLN A 243 37.24 -8.80 -9.82
CA GLN A 243 37.77 -7.51 -9.40
C GLN A 243 36.81 -6.36 -9.78
N ALA A 244 36.26 -6.38 -10.99
CA ALA A 244 35.31 -5.36 -11.44
C ALA A 244 33.99 -5.35 -10.64
N LEU A 245 33.57 -6.49 -10.08
CA LEU A 245 32.34 -6.65 -9.31
C LEU A 245 32.54 -6.60 -7.79
N THR A 246 33.77 -6.40 -7.33
CA THR A 246 34.08 -6.23 -5.91
C THR A 246 33.87 -4.78 -5.51
N TRP A 247 32.62 -4.43 -5.16
CA TRP A 247 32.25 -3.06 -4.83
C TRP A 247 32.24 -2.81 -3.31
N SER A 248 32.56 -1.58 -2.92
CA SER A 248 32.46 -1.10 -1.54
C SER A 248 31.02 -0.72 -1.20
N THR A 249 30.70 -0.69 0.10
CA THR A 249 29.36 -0.34 0.62
C THR A 249 28.85 1.02 0.10
N PRO A 250 29.65 2.11 0.03
CA PRO A 250 29.18 3.39 -0.52
C PRO A 250 28.87 3.35 -2.02
N SER A 251 29.64 2.60 -2.80
CA SER A 251 29.37 2.42 -4.25
C SER A 251 28.08 1.63 -4.47
N LEU A 252 27.86 0.58 -3.66
CA LEU A 252 26.62 -0.18 -3.67
C LEU A 252 25.42 0.66 -3.23
N ALA A 253 25.58 1.56 -2.25
CA ALA A 253 24.53 2.49 -1.86
C ALA A 253 24.06 3.35 -3.04
N TRP A 254 24.98 3.91 -3.83
CA TRP A 254 24.63 4.63 -5.07
C TRP A 254 23.89 3.76 -6.08
N ALA A 255 24.37 2.54 -6.31
CA ALA A 255 23.71 1.61 -7.23
C ALA A 255 22.29 1.25 -6.77
N ILE A 256 22.08 1.00 -5.47
CA ILE A 256 20.76 0.71 -4.89
C ILE A 256 19.81 1.91 -5.03
N MET A 257 20.29 3.15 -4.84
CA MET A 257 19.47 4.35 -5.05
C MET A 257 19.06 4.51 -6.52
N ILE A 258 20.00 4.37 -7.46
CA ILE A 258 19.73 4.46 -8.91
C ILE A 258 18.75 3.38 -9.33
N TYR A 259 18.97 2.15 -8.84
CA TYR A 259 18.12 1.01 -9.10
C TYR A 259 16.70 1.22 -8.54
N GLY A 260 16.56 1.60 -7.27
CA GLY A 260 15.26 1.85 -6.63
C GLY A 260 14.49 2.97 -7.32
N PHE A 261 15.19 4.02 -7.79
CA PHE A 261 14.59 5.07 -8.62
C PHE A 261 14.04 4.51 -9.94
N ALA A 262 14.85 3.76 -10.69
CA ALA A 262 14.42 3.17 -11.96
C ALA A 262 13.24 2.19 -11.77
N ALA A 263 13.33 1.33 -10.76
CA ALA A 263 12.31 0.33 -10.43
C ALA A 263 10.97 0.96 -10.01
N ALA A 264 10.98 2.13 -9.34
CA ALA A 264 9.76 2.84 -8.98
C ALA A 264 9.15 3.65 -10.14
N VAL A 265 9.95 4.14 -11.09
CA VAL A 265 9.46 4.95 -12.23
C VAL A 265 8.93 4.10 -13.39
N LEU A 266 9.58 2.98 -13.69
CA LEU A 266 9.22 2.10 -14.81
C LEU A 266 7.82 1.47 -14.63
N PRO A 267 7.14 1.05 -15.72
CA PRO A 267 5.88 0.33 -15.62
C PRO A 267 5.99 -0.95 -14.75
N VAL A 268 4.97 -1.25 -13.95
CA VAL A 268 5.00 -2.37 -12.99
C VAL A 268 5.27 -3.71 -13.71
N TRP A 269 4.62 -3.91 -14.85
CA TRP A 269 4.71 -5.14 -15.64
C TRP A 269 6.07 -5.37 -16.30
N LEU A 270 6.92 -4.35 -16.41
CA LEU A 270 8.20 -4.45 -17.12
C LEU A 270 9.30 -5.00 -16.22
N LEU A 271 9.42 -4.49 -15.00
CA LEU A 271 10.51 -4.86 -14.09
C LEU A 271 9.99 -5.45 -12.79
N LEU A 272 9.17 -4.70 -12.06
CA LEU A 272 8.81 -4.99 -10.68
C LEU A 272 8.01 -6.32 -10.54
N ALA A 273 6.86 -6.46 -11.22
CA ALA A 273 6.05 -7.67 -11.11
C ALA A 273 6.74 -8.95 -11.63
N PRO A 274 7.43 -8.94 -12.81
CA PRO A 274 8.16 -10.12 -13.27
C PRO A 274 9.32 -10.51 -12.36
N ARG A 275 10.06 -9.53 -11.82
CA ARG A 275 11.18 -9.77 -10.91
C ARG A 275 10.70 -10.35 -9.58
N ASP A 276 9.68 -9.75 -8.99
CA ASP A 276 9.12 -10.21 -7.72
C ASP A 276 8.54 -11.62 -7.87
N TYR A 277 7.86 -11.89 -8.99
CA TYR A 277 7.38 -13.22 -9.34
C TYR A 277 8.52 -14.24 -9.53
N LEU A 278 9.59 -13.88 -10.25
CA LEU A 278 10.77 -14.74 -10.41
C LEU A 278 11.43 -15.04 -9.06
N SER A 279 11.59 -14.01 -8.21
CA SER A 279 12.19 -14.16 -6.89
C SER A 279 11.37 -15.11 -6.01
N THR A 280 10.02 -15.09 -6.12
CA THR A 280 9.12 -15.96 -5.35
C THR A 280 9.43 -17.44 -5.52
N PHE A 281 9.79 -17.88 -6.73
CA PHE A 281 10.18 -19.28 -6.96
C PHE A 281 11.44 -19.64 -6.19
N MET A 282 12.43 -18.76 -6.14
CA MET A 282 13.58 -18.97 -5.26
C MET A 282 13.15 -18.96 -3.81
N LYS A 283 12.35 -17.97 -3.40
CA LYS A 283 11.92 -17.78 -2.02
C LYS A 283 11.24 -19.04 -1.47
N LEU A 284 10.13 -19.42 -2.09
CA LEU A 284 9.32 -20.55 -1.69
C LEU A 284 9.98 -21.88 -2.01
N GLY A 285 10.71 -21.97 -3.13
CA GLY A 285 11.43 -23.19 -3.51
C GLY A 285 12.49 -23.58 -2.49
N THR A 286 13.34 -22.63 -2.08
CA THR A 286 14.40 -22.88 -1.09
C THR A 286 13.82 -23.27 0.27
N VAL A 287 12.81 -22.54 0.73
CA VAL A 287 12.14 -22.83 2.02
C VAL A 287 11.38 -24.16 1.97
N ALA A 288 10.74 -24.50 0.84
CA ALA A 288 10.08 -25.78 0.67
C ALA A 288 11.08 -26.95 0.69
N VAL A 289 12.23 -26.80 0.01
CA VAL A 289 13.32 -27.78 0.05
C VAL A 289 13.84 -27.96 1.48
N LEU A 290 14.03 -26.87 2.23
CA LEU A 290 14.42 -26.92 3.63
C LEU A 290 13.36 -27.65 4.49
N ALA A 291 12.08 -27.33 4.31
CA ALA A 291 10.98 -27.99 5.04
C ALA A 291 10.94 -29.50 4.76
N VAL A 292 11.14 -29.90 3.50
CA VAL A 292 11.22 -31.31 3.11
C VAL A 292 12.36 -32.01 3.85
N PHE A 293 13.55 -31.42 3.92
CA PHE A 293 14.65 -32.02 4.69
C PHE A 293 14.40 -32.07 6.18
N ILE A 294 13.75 -31.05 6.77
CA ILE A 294 13.37 -31.10 8.18
C ILE A 294 12.43 -32.28 8.44
N VAL A 295 11.48 -32.54 7.53
CA VAL A 295 10.57 -33.69 7.66
C VAL A 295 11.31 -35.02 7.60
N PHE A 296 12.31 -35.15 6.72
CA PHE A 296 13.09 -36.39 6.58
C PHE A 296 14.15 -36.59 7.67
N LEU A 297 14.83 -35.52 8.08
CA LEU A 297 15.94 -35.57 9.04
C LEU A 297 15.45 -35.50 10.49
N ALA A 298 14.29 -34.90 10.73
CA ALA A 298 13.71 -34.61 12.04
C ALA A 298 14.77 -34.13 13.08
N PRO A 299 15.58 -33.09 12.78
CA PRO A 299 16.68 -32.70 13.67
C PRO A 299 16.15 -32.27 15.04
N PRO A 300 16.83 -32.68 16.13
CA PRO A 300 16.46 -32.26 17.48
C PRO A 300 16.67 -30.75 17.65
N LEU A 301 15.78 -30.10 18.39
CA LEU A 301 15.94 -28.71 18.78
C LEU A 301 16.93 -28.66 19.95
N GLN A 302 18.09 -28.05 19.72
CA GLN A 302 19.14 -27.89 20.72
C GLN A 302 18.84 -26.72 21.67
N MET A 303 18.19 -25.68 21.14
CA MET A 303 17.69 -24.57 21.95
C MET A 303 16.56 -25.06 22.86
N PRO A 304 16.54 -24.72 24.16
CA PRO A 304 15.43 -25.08 25.04
C PRO A 304 14.15 -24.35 24.65
N ALA A 305 13.00 -24.86 25.13
CA ALA A 305 11.69 -24.24 24.91
C ALA A 305 11.67 -22.79 25.38
N VAL A 306 12.24 -22.55 26.56
CA VAL A 306 12.42 -21.24 27.17
C VAL A 306 13.84 -21.17 27.74
N THR A 307 14.55 -20.09 27.47
CA THR A 307 15.90 -19.85 27.99
C THR A 307 15.86 -19.00 29.27
N PRO A 308 16.96 -18.91 30.03
CA PRO A 308 17.08 -17.97 31.15
C PRO A 308 16.93 -16.49 30.75
N PHE A 309 17.15 -16.16 29.47
CA PHE A 309 17.21 -14.79 28.94
C PHE A 309 15.84 -14.12 28.74
N ILE A 310 14.74 -14.75 29.18
CA ILE A 310 13.39 -14.18 29.12
C ILE A 310 13.23 -12.90 29.94
N ASP A 311 14.09 -12.68 30.93
CA ASP A 311 14.11 -11.51 31.81
C ASP A 311 14.78 -10.28 31.17
N GLY A 312 15.39 -10.46 29.99
CA GLY A 312 16.09 -9.43 29.23
C GLY A 312 17.60 -9.35 29.46
N SER A 313 18.18 -10.34 30.15
CA SER A 313 19.63 -10.46 30.35
C SER A 313 20.41 -10.99 29.13
N GLY A 314 19.71 -11.33 28.04
CA GLY A 314 20.30 -11.94 26.85
C GLY A 314 21.20 -11.02 26.02
N PHE A 315 21.99 -11.65 25.15
CA PHE A 315 23.10 -11.01 24.42
C PHE A 315 22.71 -10.38 23.08
N VAL A 316 21.65 -10.89 22.45
CA VAL A 316 21.25 -10.63 21.07
C VAL A 316 20.12 -9.60 21.03
N VAL A 317 19.02 -9.90 21.71
CA VAL A 317 17.86 -9.01 21.79
C VAL A 317 17.84 -8.33 23.16
N PRO A 318 18.00 -7.00 23.22
CA PRO A 318 17.96 -6.29 24.48
C PRO A 318 16.52 -6.15 24.99
N GLY A 319 16.27 -6.59 26.22
CA GLY A 319 14.98 -6.50 26.89
C GLY A 319 14.25 -7.85 27.06
N PRO A 320 13.25 -7.91 27.96
CA PRO A 320 12.54 -9.15 28.29
C PRO A 320 11.71 -9.69 27.14
N VAL A 321 11.35 -10.97 27.22
CA VAL A 321 10.58 -11.67 26.17
C VAL A 321 9.31 -10.91 25.79
N PHE A 322 8.59 -10.32 26.74
CA PHE A 322 7.46 -9.44 26.47
C PHE A 322 7.82 -8.00 26.85
N PRO A 323 7.63 -7.00 25.96
CA PRO A 323 6.96 -7.08 24.64
C PRO A 323 7.89 -7.45 23.45
N PHE A 324 9.19 -7.67 23.67
CA PHE A 324 10.17 -7.67 22.58
C PHE A 324 10.04 -8.84 21.61
N VAL A 325 9.52 -10.01 21.99
CA VAL A 325 9.25 -11.11 21.04
C VAL A 325 8.31 -10.68 19.91
N CYS A 326 7.31 -9.84 20.22
CA CYS A 326 6.35 -9.33 19.25
C CYS A 326 6.94 -8.22 18.37
N ILE A 327 7.92 -7.47 18.89
CA ILE A 327 8.62 -6.41 18.16
C ILE A 327 9.69 -7.01 17.24
N THR A 328 10.45 -7.97 17.73
CA THR A 328 11.52 -8.66 17.01
C THR A 328 10.95 -9.51 15.88
N ILE A 329 9.88 -10.27 16.14
CA ILE A 329 9.13 -11.01 15.12
C ILE A 329 7.91 -10.18 14.68
N ALA A 330 8.16 -8.99 14.14
CA ALA A 330 7.08 -8.22 13.51
C ALA A 330 6.70 -8.87 12.16
N CYS A 331 7.65 -8.94 11.23
CA CYS A 331 7.45 -9.67 9.97
C CYS A 331 7.46 -11.19 10.22
N GLY A 332 6.60 -11.93 9.54
CA GLY A 332 6.31 -13.34 9.85
C GLY A 332 5.18 -13.57 10.87
N ALA A 333 4.71 -12.53 11.56
CA ALA A 333 3.57 -12.60 12.48
C ALA A 333 2.54 -11.47 12.26
N VAL A 334 2.90 -10.21 12.49
CA VAL A 334 2.05 -9.07 12.15
C VAL A 334 2.93 -7.90 11.71
N SER A 335 2.91 -7.56 10.42
CA SER A 335 3.78 -6.55 9.84
C SER A 335 3.00 -5.39 9.26
N GLY A 336 3.28 -4.17 9.67
CA GLY A 336 2.66 -2.99 9.09
C GLY A 336 3.01 -2.78 7.61
N PHE A 337 4.22 -3.19 7.20
CA PHE A 337 4.66 -3.08 5.80
C PHE A 337 3.72 -3.84 4.84
N HIS A 338 3.10 -4.93 5.29
CA HIS A 338 2.12 -5.68 4.50
C HIS A 338 0.92 -4.80 4.14
N ALA A 339 0.39 -4.03 5.10
CA ALA A 339 -0.69 -3.08 4.85
C ALA A 339 -0.32 -2.00 3.81
N LEU A 340 0.96 -1.63 3.72
CA LEU A 340 1.43 -0.69 2.70
C LEU A 340 1.46 -1.33 1.32
N ILE A 341 1.92 -2.56 1.19
CA ILE A 341 1.85 -3.30 -0.07
C ILE A 341 0.39 -3.55 -0.48
N SER A 342 -0.46 -3.96 0.48
CA SER A 342 -1.89 -4.22 0.29
C SER A 342 -2.73 -2.99 -0.05
N SER A 343 -2.29 -1.78 0.32
CA SER A 343 -2.92 -0.53 -0.13
C SER A 343 -2.18 0.15 -1.29
N GLY A 344 -1.01 -0.37 -1.65
CA GLY A 344 -0.07 0.24 -2.57
C GLY A 344 -0.08 -0.41 -3.94
N THR A 345 0.72 -1.45 -4.14
CA THR A 345 0.94 -2.06 -5.45
C THR A 345 -0.09 -3.15 -5.77
N THR A 346 -0.36 -4.06 -4.85
CA THR A 346 -1.26 -5.21 -5.05
C THR A 346 -2.69 -4.86 -5.51
N PRO A 347 -3.41 -3.88 -4.95
CA PRO A 347 -4.77 -3.55 -5.37
C PRO A 347 -4.84 -2.99 -6.80
N LYS A 348 -3.71 -2.48 -7.32
CA LYS A 348 -3.58 -1.96 -8.69
C LYS A 348 -3.30 -3.06 -9.72
N LEU A 349 -3.02 -4.30 -9.27
CA LEU A 349 -2.73 -5.45 -10.13
C LEU A 349 -3.82 -6.53 -10.10
N LEU A 350 -4.55 -6.64 -8.99
CA LEU A 350 -5.49 -7.73 -8.77
C LEU A 350 -6.77 -7.55 -9.58
N ALA A 351 -7.04 -8.48 -10.50
CA ALA A 351 -8.16 -8.38 -11.43
C ALA A 351 -9.53 -8.79 -10.85
N ARG A 352 -9.58 -9.46 -9.68
CA ARG A 352 -10.83 -9.94 -9.06
C ARG A 352 -10.78 -9.87 -7.54
N GLU A 353 -11.89 -9.48 -6.90
CA GLU A 353 -11.98 -9.44 -5.42
C GLU A 353 -11.84 -10.83 -4.78
N LYS A 354 -12.28 -11.92 -5.43
CA LYS A 354 -12.15 -13.25 -4.80
C LYS A 354 -10.71 -13.69 -4.56
N ASP A 355 -9.78 -13.14 -5.33
CA ASP A 355 -8.37 -13.49 -5.25
C ASP A 355 -7.69 -12.82 -4.02
N ILE A 356 -8.38 -11.91 -3.30
CA ILE A 356 -7.93 -11.32 -2.01
C ILE A 356 -7.57 -12.41 -1.00
N LYS A 357 -8.35 -13.50 -0.96
CA LYS A 357 -8.09 -14.61 -0.03
C LYS A 357 -6.72 -15.23 -0.26
N LEU A 358 -6.37 -15.49 -1.51
CA LEU A 358 -5.11 -16.13 -1.89
C LEU A 358 -3.95 -15.15 -1.72
N VAL A 359 -4.14 -13.91 -2.20
CA VAL A 359 -3.05 -12.93 -2.30
C VAL A 359 -2.76 -12.26 -0.96
N GLY A 360 -3.76 -11.75 -0.24
CA GLY A 360 -3.51 -11.11 1.06
C GLY A 360 -3.34 -12.15 2.16
N TYR A 361 -4.45 -12.71 2.65
CA TYR A 361 -4.41 -13.66 3.77
C TYR A 361 -3.49 -14.87 3.48
N GLY A 362 -3.58 -15.45 2.27
CA GLY A 362 -2.80 -16.62 1.89
C GLY A 362 -1.29 -16.37 1.88
N ALA A 363 -0.82 -15.27 1.28
CA ALA A 363 0.61 -14.95 1.25
C ALA A 363 1.17 -14.73 2.66
N MET A 364 0.41 -14.06 3.54
CA MET A 364 0.83 -13.84 4.92
C MET A 364 1.01 -15.15 5.70
N VAL A 365 0.06 -16.10 5.59
CA VAL A 365 0.21 -17.38 6.28
C VAL A 365 1.27 -18.28 5.61
N VAL A 366 1.63 -18.05 4.35
CA VAL A 366 2.83 -18.67 3.76
C VAL A 366 4.11 -18.05 4.33
N GLU A 367 4.16 -16.73 4.56
CA GLU A 367 5.29 -16.07 5.24
C GLU A 367 5.49 -16.62 6.66
N MET A 368 4.41 -16.93 7.38
CA MET A 368 4.46 -17.62 8.68
C MET A 368 5.26 -18.93 8.62
N LEU A 369 5.13 -19.72 7.53
CA LEU A 369 5.90 -20.96 7.37
C LEU A 369 7.38 -20.68 7.14
N VAL A 370 7.72 -19.59 6.44
CA VAL A 370 9.11 -19.13 6.29
C VAL A 370 9.70 -18.77 7.66
N ALA A 371 8.95 -18.01 8.47
CA ALA A 371 9.36 -17.64 9.82
C ALA A 371 9.55 -18.84 10.75
N LEU A 372 8.71 -19.86 10.58
CA LEU A 372 8.84 -21.12 11.29
C LEU A 372 10.10 -21.90 10.87
N MET A 373 10.45 -21.91 9.58
CA MET A 373 11.71 -22.53 9.14
C MET A 373 12.92 -21.79 9.70
N ALA A 374 12.85 -20.46 9.82
CA ALA A 374 13.93 -19.65 10.35
C ALA A 374 14.19 -19.92 11.85
N ILE A 375 13.14 -19.99 12.68
CA ILE A 375 13.31 -20.33 14.11
C ILE A 375 13.78 -21.77 14.30
N ILE A 376 13.34 -22.71 13.45
CA ILE A 376 13.85 -24.09 13.46
C ILE A 376 15.34 -24.10 13.12
N ALA A 377 15.75 -23.45 12.03
CA ALA A 377 17.15 -23.40 11.63
C ALA A 377 18.05 -22.86 12.76
N ALA A 378 17.64 -21.76 13.40
CA ALA A 378 18.36 -21.22 14.56
C ALA A 378 18.38 -22.18 15.76
N SER A 379 17.25 -22.83 16.05
CA SER A 379 17.09 -23.69 17.22
C SER A 379 17.74 -25.07 17.09
N THR A 380 18.13 -25.47 15.88
CA THR A 380 18.91 -26.70 15.64
C THR A 380 20.42 -26.52 15.89
N LEU A 381 20.90 -25.27 15.95
CA LEU A 381 22.29 -24.97 16.27
C LEU A 381 22.56 -25.10 17.78
N PRO A 382 23.78 -25.50 18.18
CA PRO A 382 24.20 -25.43 19.57
C PRO A 382 23.99 -24.01 20.14
N PRO A 383 23.39 -23.85 21.34
CA PRO A 383 23.12 -22.53 21.90
C PRO A 383 24.36 -21.64 22.01
N GLY A 384 25.52 -22.19 22.38
CA GLY A 384 26.78 -21.46 22.45
C GLY A 384 27.18 -20.84 21.12
N GLN A 385 27.15 -21.62 20.02
CA GLN A 385 27.43 -21.12 18.67
C GLN A 385 26.40 -20.05 18.24
N TYR A 386 25.12 -20.28 18.51
CA TYR A 386 24.07 -19.29 18.25
C TYR A 386 24.37 -17.93 18.91
N PHE A 387 24.75 -17.92 20.19
CA PHE A 387 25.07 -16.69 20.90
C PHE A 387 26.38 -16.07 20.43
N ALA A 388 27.41 -16.87 20.14
CA ALA A 388 28.69 -16.37 19.62
C ALA A 388 28.52 -15.66 18.26
N ILE A 389 27.66 -16.18 17.39
CA ILE A 389 27.37 -15.56 16.08
C ILE A 389 26.57 -14.26 16.26
N ASN A 390 25.51 -14.27 17.07
CA ASN A 390 24.53 -13.17 17.11
C ASN A 390 24.85 -12.07 18.13
N SER A 391 25.86 -12.24 18.99
CA SER A 391 26.24 -11.20 19.96
C SER A 391 26.82 -9.99 19.23
N PRO A 392 26.40 -8.75 19.55
CA PRO A 392 26.90 -7.53 18.90
C PRO A 392 28.26 -7.15 19.48
N ILE A 393 29.30 -7.89 19.10
CA ILE A 393 30.69 -7.66 19.49
C ILE A 393 31.58 -7.42 18.27
N ASP A 394 32.61 -6.61 18.43
CA ASP A 394 33.62 -6.42 17.38
C ASP A 394 34.52 -7.66 17.32
N PRO A 395 34.50 -8.44 16.21
CA PRO A 395 35.36 -9.61 16.09
C PRO A 395 36.86 -9.26 15.98
N ALA A 396 37.21 -8.00 15.72
CA ALA A 396 38.59 -7.53 15.66
C ALA A 396 39.20 -7.24 17.04
N ASP A 397 38.40 -7.28 18.12
CA ASP A 397 38.86 -7.13 19.51
C ASP A 397 38.91 -8.51 20.20
N PRO A 398 40.11 -9.16 20.30
CA PRO A 398 40.23 -10.50 20.87
C PRO A 398 39.82 -10.56 22.35
N VAL A 399 40.05 -9.48 23.11
CA VAL A 399 39.73 -9.43 24.55
C VAL A 399 38.22 -9.34 24.75
N ALA A 400 37.52 -8.56 23.92
CA ALA A 400 36.07 -8.51 23.94
C ALA A 400 35.45 -9.86 23.53
N VAL A 401 36.02 -10.52 22.52
CA VAL A 401 35.59 -11.86 22.07
C VAL A 401 35.74 -12.88 23.19
N GLU A 402 36.91 -12.97 23.83
CA GLU A 402 37.18 -13.95 24.89
C GLU A 402 36.25 -13.74 26.10
N ARG A 403 36.11 -12.50 26.57
CA ARG A 403 35.17 -12.15 27.65
C ARG A 403 33.73 -12.52 27.32
N GLN A 404 33.33 -12.37 26.06
CA GLN A 404 31.98 -12.72 25.63
C GLN A 404 31.77 -14.24 25.64
N LEU A 405 32.75 -15.02 25.15
CA LEU A 405 32.70 -16.48 25.18
C LEU A 405 32.68 -17.01 26.63
N GLU A 406 33.51 -16.47 27.52
CA GLU A 406 33.48 -16.78 28.95
C GLU A 406 32.09 -16.51 29.56
N LYS A 407 31.50 -15.36 29.24
CA LYS A 407 30.19 -14.99 29.73
C LYS A 407 29.10 -15.93 29.21
N ILE A 408 29.15 -16.35 27.95
CA ILE A 408 28.24 -17.36 27.38
C ILE A 408 28.42 -18.69 28.12
N ASN A 409 29.67 -19.13 28.31
CA ASN A 409 30.02 -20.40 28.95
C ASN A 409 29.59 -20.45 30.44
N SER A 410 29.49 -19.31 31.11
CA SER A 410 29.03 -19.20 32.50
C SER A 410 27.59 -19.70 32.72
N TYR A 411 26.76 -19.80 31.68
CA TYR A 411 25.38 -20.29 31.76
C TYR A 411 25.27 -21.83 31.74
N GLY A 412 26.42 -22.53 31.72
CA GLY A 412 26.50 -23.97 31.89
C GLY A 412 26.81 -24.74 30.60
N PRO A 413 26.95 -26.08 30.67
CA PRO A 413 27.53 -26.91 29.61
C PRO A 413 26.72 -26.89 28.31
N LYS A 414 25.41 -26.61 28.35
CA LYS A 414 24.57 -26.49 27.14
C LYS A 414 24.88 -25.25 26.31
N TYR A 415 25.48 -24.23 26.91
CA TYR A 415 25.86 -22.97 26.25
C TYR A 415 27.36 -22.92 25.96
N ALA A 416 28.12 -23.94 26.34
CA ALA A 416 29.56 -23.97 26.13
C ALA A 416 29.91 -23.85 24.64
N VAL A 417 30.85 -22.96 24.33
CA VAL A 417 31.44 -22.76 23.01
C VAL A 417 32.88 -22.28 23.16
N THR A 418 33.78 -22.77 22.31
CA THR A 418 35.19 -22.38 22.31
C THR A 418 35.56 -21.51 21.10
N GLY A 419 36.63 -20.73 21.23
CA GLY A 419 37.17 -19.96 20.11
C GLY A 419 37.67 -20.87 18.97
N GLU A 420 38.16 -22.07 19.28
CA GLU A 420 38.62 -23.05 18.29
C GLU A 420 37.46 -23.61 17.47
N GLU A 421 36.35 -23.99 18.12
CA GLU A 421 35.13 -24.44 17.43
C GLU A 421 34.60 -23.37 16.46
N MET A 422 34.63 -22.10 16.88
CA MET A 422 34.18 -21.00 16.04
C MET A 422 35.14 -20.71 14.88
N ARG A 423 36.45 -20.93 15.05
CA ARG A 423 37.42 -20.85 13.95
C ARG A 423 37.23 -21.99 12.96
N GLU A 424 37.05 -23.22 13.43
CA GLU A 424 36.78 -24.37 12.57
C GLU A 424 35.48 -24.18 11.77
N LEU A 425 34.45 -23.62 12.40
CA LEU A 425 33.21 -23.25 11.71
C LEU A 425 33.45 -22.19 10.63
N ALA A 426 34.24 -21.14 10.93
CA ALA A 426 34.57 -20.10 9.97
C ALA A 426 35.37 -20.63 8.77
N GLU A 427 36.35 -21.50 9.01
CA GLU A 427 37.14 -22.15 7.95
C GLU A 427 36.26 -23.02 7.03
N LYS A 428 35.36 -23.83 7.61
CA LYS A 428 34.42 -24.66 6.82
C LYS A 428 33.46 -23.82 5.97
N LEU A 429 33.13 -22.62 6.43
CA LEU A 429 32.27 -21.67 5.73
C LEU A 429 33.04 -20.75 4.78
N GLN A 430 34.38 -20.81 4.76
CA GLN A 430 35.26 -19.92 3.99
C GLN A 430 35.07 -18.44 4.34
N GLU A 431 34.90 -18.16 5.63
CA GLU A 431 34.67 -16.83 6.17
C GLU A 431 35.79 -16.46 7.15
N PRO A 432 36.22 -15.18 7.25
CA PRO A 432 37.34 -14.80 8.11
C PRO A 432 37.00 -14.99 9.60
N THR A 433 35.72 -14.85 9.95
CA THR A 433 35.21 -15.08 11.30
C THR A 433 33.70 -15.31 11.25
N MET A 434 33.19 -16.05 12.23
CA MET A 434 31.75 -16.22 12.46
C MET A 434 31.27 -15.60 13.78
N ILE A 435 32.21 -15.12 14.60
CA ILE A 435 31.89 -14.44 15.85
C ILE A 435 31.45 -13.01 15.54
N GLY A 436 30.42 -12.51 16.22
CA GLY A 436 29.99 -11.12 16.08
C GLY A 436 29.29 -10.78 14.75
N LYS A 437 29.00 -11.79 13.92
CA LYS A 437 28.18 -11.67 12.70
C LYS A 437 26.69 -11.54 13.04
N ALA A 438 26.37 -10.51 13.82
CA ALA A 438 25.04 -10.20 14.32
C ALA A 438 24.07 -9.84 13.19
N GLY A 439 22.78 -10.07 13.42
CA GLY A 439 21.71 -9.76 12.47
C GLY A 439 20.90 -10.95 11.98
N GLY A 440 21.08 -12.15 12.55
CA GLY A 440 20.24 -13.33 12.31
C GLY A 440 20.44 -14.02 10.96
N ALA A 441 20.72 -13.27 9.91
CA ALA A 441 21.02 -13.72 8.56
C ALA A 441 22.14 -14.80 8.50
N PRO A 442 23.35 -14.55 9.05
CA PRO A 442 24.40 -15.56 9.08
C PRO A 442 24.00 -16.81 9.86
N THR A 443 23.26 -16.67 10.96
CA THR A 443 22.82 -17.81 11.77
C THR A 443 21.81 -18.69 11.03
N PHE A 444 20.87 -18.08 10.31
CA PHE A 444 19.97 -18.81 9.43
C PHE A 444 20.75 -19.58 8.37
N ALA A 445 21.70 -18.93 7.71
CA ALA A 445 22.56 -19.53 6.70
C ALA A 445 23.36 -20.73 7.25
N VAL A 446 23.96 -20.60 8.43
CA VAL A 446 24.66 -21.70 9.11
C VAL A 446 23.71 -22.84 9.45
N GLY A 447 22.55 -22.55 10.05
CA GLY A 447 21.55 -23.56 10.40
C GLY A 447 21.09 -24.35 9.17
N MET A 448 20.82 -23.66 8.08
CA MET A 448 20.45 -24.26 6.80
C MET A 448 21.60 -25.10 6.21
N ALA A 449 22.82 -24.58 6.19
CA ALA A 449 23.98 -25.29 5.65
C ALA A 449 24.29 -26.57 6.43
N VAL A 450 24.23 -26.52 7.77
CA VAL A 450 24.43 -27.69 8.65
C VAL A 450 23.38 -28.77 8.40
N MET A 451 22.13 -28.39 8.13
CA MET A 451 21.09 -29.35 7.75
C MET A 451 21.33 -29.97 6.37
N PHE A 452 21.70 -29.17 5.36
CA PHE A 452 21.95 -29.68 4.01
C PHE A 452 23.19 -30.58 3.92
N GLN A 453 24.24 -30.31 4.70
CA GLN A 453 25.45 -31.14 4.73
C GLN A 453 25.16 -32.58 5.16
N LYS A 454 24.15 -32.80 6.01
CA LYS A 454 23.74 -34.16 6.42
C LYS A 454 23.15 -34.97 5.27
N VAL A 455 22.64 -34.32 4.23
CA VAL A 455 22.00 -34.94 3.07
C VAL A 455 22.95 -35.00 1.88
N PHE A 456 23.55 -33.88 1.50
CA PHE A 456 24.49 -33.79 0.39
C PHE A 456 25.92 -33.77 0.92
N ARG A 457 26.60 -34.92 0.82
CA ARG A 457 27.98 -35.09 1.27
C ARG A 457 28.96 -34.58 0.20
N GLY A 458 29.55 -33.40 0.44
CA GLY A 458 30.63 -32.84 -0.40
C GLY A 458 31.48 -31.85 0.39
N LYS A 459 32.79 -31.78 0.11
CA LYS A 459 33.75 -30.94 0.86
C LYS A 459 33.41 -29.45 0.78
N ASP A 460 32.88 -28.99 -0.37
CA ASP A 460 32.51 -27.58 -0.59
C ASP A 460 31.02 -27.30 -0.40
N ALA A 461 30.22 -28.31 -0.02
CA ALA A 461 28.76 -28.17 0.04
C ALA A 461 28.33 -27.14 1.09
N LEU A 462 28.99 -27.11 2.26
CA LEU A 462 28.63 -26.22 3.35
C LEU A 462 28.81 -24.73 2.97
N SER A 463 29.99 -24.36 2.45
CA SER A 463 30.27 -23.00 1.97
C SER A 463 29.34 -22.59 0.82
N LEU A 464 29.08 -23.49 -0.14
CA LEU A 464 28.15 -23.21 -1.25
C LEU A 464 26.76 -22.85 -0.75
N TRP A 465 26.21 -23.63 0.19
CA TRP A 465 24.87 -23.41 0.73
C TRP A 465 24.79 -22.18 1.63
N TYR A 466 25.84 -21.90 2.40
CA TYR A 466 25.92 -20.70 3.23
C TYR A 466 25.94 -19.42 2.39
N HIS A 467 26.84 -19.33 1.40
CA HIS A 467 26.90 -18.15 0.50
C HIS A 467 25.64 -18.03 -0.36
N PHE A 468 25.06 -19.16 -0.79
CA PHE A 468 23.76 -19.18 -1.44
C PHE A 468 22.68 -18.56 -0.56
N ALA A 469 22.63 -18.90 0.74
CA ALA A 469 21.65 -18.37 1.69
C ALA A 469 21.76 -16.84 1.87
N ILE A 470 22.98 -16.31 1.99
CA ILE A 470 23.23 -14.88 2.17
C ILE A 470 22.85 -14.10 0.90
N MET A 471 23.27 -14.58 -0.26
CA MET A 471 22.91 -13.96 -1.54
C MET A 471 21.39 -14.01 -1.79
N PHE A 472 20.77 -15.14 -1.46
CA PHE A 472 19.33 -15.35 -1.50
C PHE A 472 18.58 -14.34 -0.63
N GLU A 473 19.07 -14.08 0.58
CA GLU A 473 18.49 -13.07 1.46
C GLU A 473 18.65 -11.65 0.90
N ALA A 474 19.82 -11.31 0.34
CA ALA A 474 20.02 -10.00 -0.31
C ALA A 474 19.02 -9.76 -1.45
N LEU A 475 18.71 -10.81 -2.23
CA LEU A 475 17.67 -10.76 -3.26
C LEU A 475 16.29 -10.46 -2.67
N PHE A 476 15.94 -11.06 -1.51
CA PHE A 476 14.66 -10.79 -0.84
C PHE A 476 14.55 -9.33 -0.43
N ILE A 477 15.59 -8.80 0.21
CA ILE A 477 15.56 -7.44 0.71
C ILE A 477 15.41 -6.45 -0.45
N LEU A 478 16.10 -6.71 -1.56
CA LEU A 478 16.05 -5.84 -2.73
C LEU A 478 14.65 -5.81 -3.38
N THR A 479 13.90 -6.92 -3.38
CA THR A 479 12.49 -6.92 -3.85
C THR A 479 11.58 -6.09 -2.94
N THR A 480 11.77 -6.16 -1.62
CA THR A 480 11.05 -5.32 -0.66
C THR A 480 11.39 -3.84 -0.85
N LEU A 481 12.64 -3.51 -1.13
CA LEU A 481 13.08 -2.14 -1.39
C LEU A 481 12.42 -1.54 -2.64
N ASP A 482 12.25 -2.33 -3.71
CA ASP A 482 11.59 -1.89 -4.94
C ASP A 482 10.11 -1.59 -4.73
N ALA A 483 9.39 -2.58 -4.19
CA ALA A 483 7.99 -2.46 -3.90
C ALA A 483 7.75 -1.32 -2.90
N GLY A 484 8.59 -1.22 -1.87
CA GLY A 484 8.52 -0.18 -0.86
C GLY A 484 8.81 1.21 -1.41
N THR A 485 9.80 1.38 -2.31
CA THR A 485 10.08 2.67 -2.96
C THR A 485 8.90 3.11 -3.82
N ARG A 486 8.28 2.19 -4.58
CA ARG A 486 7.08 2.50 -5.36
C ARG A 486 5.87 2.85 -4.48
N VAL A 487 5.66 2.13 -3.37
CA VAL A 487 4.59 2.47 -2.44
C VAL A 487 4.83 3.81 -1.74
N GLY A 488 6.07 4.08 -1.31
CA GLY A 488 6.45 5.37 -0.76
C GLY A 488 6.19 6.51 -1.75
N ARG A 489 6.42 6.28 -3.05
CA ARG A 489 6.10 7.26 -4.10
C ARG A 489 4.61 7.58 -4.10
N PHE A 490 3.74 6.58 -4.03
CA PHE A 490 2.29 6.81 -3.97
C PHE A 490 1.87 7.60 -2.73
N ILE A 491 2.44 7.28 -1.56
CA ILE A 491 2.14 8.01 -0.32
C ILE A 491 2.63 9.47 -0.43
N LEU A 492 3.81 9.69 -1.02
CA LEU A 492 4.37 11.03 -1.22
C LEU A 492 3.54 11.83 -2.23
N GLN A 493 3.08 11.20 -3.31
CA GLN A 493 2.16 11.81 -4.27
C GLN A 493 0.84 12.21 -3.62
N ASP A 494 0.26 11.37 -2.75
CA ASP A 494 -0.95 11.71 -2.00
C ASP A 494 -0.72 12.85 -1.01
N PHE A 495 0.45 12.87 -0.35
CA PHE A 495 0.85 13.94 0.58
C PHE A 495 1.03 15.28 -0.16
N LEU A 496 1.88 15.32 -1.19
CA LEU A 496 2.10 16.50 -2.02
C LEU A 496 0.82 16.92 -2.76
N GLY A 497 0.00 15.95 -3.16
CA GLY A 497 -1.33 16.13 -3.75
C GLY A 497 -2.31 16.88 -2.86
N SER A 498 -2.08 16.90 -1.54
CA SER A 498 -2.88 17.68 -0.60
C SER A 498 -2.60 19.19 -0.69
N PHE A 499 -1.44 19.58 -1.24
CA PHE A 499 -1.04 20.97 -1.45
C PHE A 499 -1.08 21.36 -2.93
N VAL A 500 -0.67 20.45 -3.82
CA VAL A 500 -0.59 20.63 -5.27
C VAL A 500 -1.35 19.49 -5.96
N PRO A 501 -2.62 19.68 -6.38
CA PRO A 501 -3.47 18.61 -6.91
C PRO A 501 -2.87 17.81 -8.07
N LYS A 502 -2.05 18.45 -8.93
CA LYS A 502 -1.36 17.80 -10.05
C LYS A 502 -0.41 16.68 -9.61
N MET A 503 0.14 16.73 -8.39
CA MET A 503 1.08 15.72 -7.89
C MET A 503 0.41 14.39 -7.54
N ARG A 504 -0.93 14.37 -7.40
CA ARG A 504 -1.71 13.16 -7.11
C ARG A 504 -1.93 12.27 -8.34
N ASP A 505 -1.74 12.81 -9.54
CA ASP A 505 -1.96 12.07 -10.77
C ASP A 505 -0.85 11.04 -11.01
N THR A 506 -1.17 9.76 -10.77
CA THR A 506 -0.24 8.64 -10.98
C THR A 506 0.03 8.34 -12.45
N SER A 507 -0.80 8.83 -13.38
CA SER A 507 -0.55 8.66 -14.82
C SER A 507 0.54 9.62 -15.33
N SER A 508 0.70 10.78 -14.67
CA SER A 508 1.68 11.79 -15.05
C SER A 508 3.13 11.31 -14.86
N TRP A 509 3.92 11.33 -15.93
CA TRP A 509 5.33 10.95 -15.86
C TRP A 509 6.15 11.90 -14.98
N SER A 510 5.90 13.20 -15.06
CA SER A 510 6.63 14.22 -14.29
C SER A 510 6.36 14.10 -12.78
N ALA A 511 5.09 13.94 -12.38
CA ALA A 511 4.72 13.75 -10.98
C ALA A 511 5.37 12.48 -10.40
N ASN A 512 5.42 11.41 -11.18
CA ASN A 512 6.07 10.16 -10.81
C ASN A 512 7.58 10.33 -10.62
N VAL A 513 8.27 10.97 -11.58
CA VAL A 513 9.72 11.19 -11.53
C VAL A 513 10.10 12.08 -10.34
N ILE A 514 9.42 13.21 -10.17
CA ILE A 514 9.70 14.17 -9.09
C ILE A 514 9.49 13.51 -7.72
N SER A 515 8.35 12.84 -7.53
CA SER A 515 8.05 12.20 -6.25
C SER A 515 9.03 11.05 -5.96
N THR A 516 9.41 10.27 -6.98
CA THR A 516 10.42 9.22 -6.80
C THR A 516 11.77 9.81 -6.44
N PHE A 517 12.19 10.88 -7.11
CA PHE A 517 13.45 11.56 -6.83
C PHE A 517 13.49 12.04 -5.37
N LEU A 518 12.48 12.79 -4.93
CA LEU A 518 12.41 13.29 -3.55
C LEU A 518 12.44 12.16 -2.51
N LEU A 519 11.69 11.08 -2.76
CA LEU A 519 11.68 9.93 -1.86
C LEU A 519 13.03 9.22 -1.81
N VAL A 520 13.62 8.92 -2.97
CA VAL A 520 14.93 8.25 -3.06
C VAL A 520 16.03 9.11 -2.47
N SER A 521 16.00 10.43 -2.64
CA SER A 521 16.92 11.32 -1.96
C SER A 521 16.75 11.26 -0.44
N ALA A 522 15.51 11.19 0.07
CA ALA A 522 15.24 11.16 1.51
C ALA A 522 15.78 9.89 2.19
N TRP A 523 15.41 8.70 1.70
CA TRP A 523 15.92 7.45 2.31
C TRP A 523 17.36 7.15 1.87
N GLY A 524 17.74 7.56 0.67
CA GLY A 524 19.08 7.42 0.11
C GLY A 524 20.13 8.21 0.88
N TYR A 525 19.79 9.39 1.42
CA TYR A 525 20.65 10.14 2.32
C TYR A 525 21.03 9.29 3.54
N PHE A 526 20.04 8.70 4.23
CA PHE A 526 20.30 7.85 5.40
C PHE A 526 21.08 6.57 5.03
N LEU A 527 20.76 5.96 3.88
CA LEU A 527 21.52 4.82 3.36
C LEU A 527 22.99 5.17 3.14
N TYR A 528 23.26 6.26 2.41
CA TYR A 528 24.62 6.66 2.07
C TYR A 528 25.42 7.07 3.31
N GLN A 529 24.82 7.80 4.24
CA GLN A 529 25.45 8.12 5.52
C GLN A 529 25.80 6.84 6.31
N GLY A 530 24.89 5.85 6.35
CA GLY A 530 25.17 4.56 6.98
C GLY A 530 26.22 3.71 6.28
N ALA A 531 26.44 3.93 4.98
CA ALA A 531 27.50 3.28 4.22
C ALA A 531 28.87 3.93 4.47
N LEU A 532 28.92 5.24 4.72
CA LEU A 532 30.14 5.97 5.04
C LEU A 532 30.58 5.77 6.49
N ASP A 533 29.63 5.85 7.42
CA ASP A 533 29.89 5.74 8.86
C ASP A 533 29.05 4.59 9.46
N PRO A 534 29.67 3.41 9.64
CA PRO A 534 29.02 2.26 10.25
C PRO A 534 28.49 2.52 11.66
N GLU A 535 29.07 3.46 12.42
CA GLU A 535 28.63 3.84 13.78
C GLU A 535 27.72 5.09 13.79
N GLY A 536 27.41 5.63 12.60
CA GLY A 536 26.56 6.80 12.41
C GLY A 536 25.08 6.55 12.70
N ILE A 537 24.30 7.62 12.51
CA ILE A 537 22.84 7.65 12.78
C ILE A 537 22.11 6.48 12.11
N ALA A 538 22.54 6.03 10.93
CA ALA A 538 21.86 4.92 10.24
C ALA A 538 21.90 3.59 11.01
N LYS A 539 22.97 3.30 11.78
CA LYS A 539 23.04 2.13 12.66
C LYS A 539 22.14 2.30 13.88
N SER A 540 22.00 3.52 14.39
CA SER A 540 21.13 3.83 15.54
C SER A 540 19.64 3.63 15.24
N LEU A 541 19.22 3.65 13.97
CA LEU A 541 17.82 3.44 13.59
C LEU A 541 17.35 1.97 13.70
N TRP A 542 18.26 0.99 13.85
CA TRP A 542 17.92 -0.43 13.92
C TRP A 542 16.96 -0.81 15.06
N PRO A 543 17.15 -0.34 16.32
CA PRO A 543 16.25 -0.66 17.43
C PRO A 543 14.83 -0.08 17.25
N ILE A 544 14.66 0.93 16.39
CA ILE A 544 13.38 1.60 16.14
C ILE A 544 12.60 0.92 15.00
N PHE A 545 13.27 0.12 14.17
CA PHE A 545 12.70 -0.59 13.02
C PHE A 545 11.44 -1.40 13.38
N GLY A 546 11.55 -2.31 14.36
CA GLY A 546 10.45 -3.19 14.76
C GLY A 546 9.26 -2.44 15.35
N ILE A 547 9.54 -1.40 16.17
CA ILE A 547 8.51 -0.54 16.76
C ILE A 547 7.76 0.21 15.65
N SER A 548 8.49 0.81 14.71
CA SER A 548 7.91 1.56 13.59
C SER A 548 7.02 0.69 12.70
N ASN A 549 7.47 -0.54 12.41
CA ASN A 549 6.69 -1.49 11.63
C ASN A 549 5.38 -1.91 12.34
N GLN A 550 5.41 -2.09 13.66
CA GLN A 550 4.19 -2.42 14.41
C GLN A 550 3.23 -1.23 14.56
N LEU A 551 3.75 0.01 14.72
CA LEU A 551 2.93 1.22 14.72
C LEU A 551 2.15 1.38 13.41
N LEU A 552 2.77 1.02 12.28
CA LEU A 552 2.13 0.98 10.99
C LEU A 552 0.99 -0.05 10.92
N ALA A 553 1.16 -1.23 11.52
CA ALA A 553 0.09 -2.23 11.65
C ALA A 553 -1.08 -1.70 12.50
N VAL A 554 -0.79 -0.94 13.57
CA VAL A 554 -1.83 -0.29 14.39
C VAL A 554 -2.65 0.70 13.55
N ILE A 555 -2.00 1.52 12.71
CA ILE A 555 -2.68 2.43 11.78
C ILE A 555 -3.59 1.64 10.81
N ALA A 556 -3.10 0.53 10.27
CA ALA A 556 -3.87 -0.34 9.38
C ALA A 556 -5.13 -0.93 10.06
N PHE A 557 -5.01 -1.42 11.29
CA PHE A 557 -6.16 -1.90 12.05
C PHE A 557 -7.15 -0.80 12.42
N CYS A 558 -6.66 0.42 12.68
CA CYS A 558 -7.53 1.59 12.91
C CYS A 558 -8.40 1.87 11.68
N LEU A 559 -7.81 1.84 10.48
CA LEU A 559 -8.56 1.97 9.24
C LEU A 559 -9.56 0.81 9.07
N GLY A 560 -9.10 -0.44 9.26
CA GLY A 560 -9.95 -1.63 9.15
C GLY A 560 -11.18 -1.57 10.05
N THR A 561 -11.00 -1.16 11.30
CA THR A 561 -12.10 -0.98 12.27
C THR A 561 -13.09 0.09 11.79
N THR A 562 -12.59 1.22 11.31
CA THR A 562 -13.41 2.32 10.77
C THR A 562 -14.28 1.83 9.61
N ILE A 563 -13.68 1.09 8.67
CA ILE A 563 -14.38 0.58 7.49
C ILE A 563 -15.46 -0.43 7.87
N LEU A 564 -15.18 -1.34 8.81
CA LEU A 564 -16.17 -2.30 9.28
C LEU A 564 -17.37 -1.62 9.95
N ILE A 565 -17.14 -0.56 10.74
CA ILE A 565 -18.22 0.23 11.34
C ILE A 565 -19.07 0.88 10.24
N LYS A 566 -18.44 1.52 9.26
CA LYS A 566 -19.16 2.18 8.15
C LYS A 566 -19.92 1.21 7.24
N MET A 567 -19.46 -0.02 7.10
CA MET A 567 -20.15 -1.10 6.38
C MET A 567 -21.35 -1.68 7.17
N GLY A 568 -21.65 -1.16 8.38
CA GLY A 568 -22.68 -1.70 9.25
C GLY A 568 -22.32 -3.08 9.85
N LYS A 569 -21.03 -3.43 9.87
CA LYS A 569 -20.51 -4.72 10.34
C LYS A 569 -19.99 -4.66 11.78
N VAL A 570 -20.57 -3.81 12.62
CA VAL A 570 -20.14 -3.55 14.01
C VAL A 570 -19.91 -4.84 14.82
N ARG A 571 -20.78 -5.84 14.65
CA ARG A 571 -20.65 -7.16 15.31
C ARG A 571 -19.35 -7.91 15.03
N TYR A 572 -18.63 -7.54 13.96
CA TYR A 572 -17.38 -8.17 13.55
C TYR A 572 -16.15 -7.28 13.81
N CYS A 573 -16.32 -6.08 14.38
CA CYS A 573 -15.19 -5.18 14.66
C CYS A 573 -14.13 -5.80 15.57
N TRP A 574 -14.48 -6.76 16.43
CA TRP A 574 -13.52 -7.46 17.28
C TRP A 574 -12.35 -8.10 16.50
N VAL A 575 -12.58 -8.48 15.24
CA VAL A 575 -11.56 -9.06 14.34
C VAL A 575 -10.39 -8.11 14.13
N THR A 576 -10.64 -6.80 14.09
CA THR A 576 -9.59 -5.78 13.96
C THR A 576 -9.23 -5.14 15.29
N LEU A 577 -10.22 -4.94 16.17
CA LEU A 577 -10.05 -4.22 17.44
C LEU A 577 -9.18 -5.00 18.44
N VAL A 578 -9.34 -6.32 18.54
CA VAL A 578 -8.55 -7.13 19.49
C VAL A 578 -7.06 -7.13 19.11
N PRO A 579 -6.65 -7.47 17.86
CA PRO A 579 -5.26 -7.34 17.45
C PRO A 579 -4.73 -5.89 17.54
N MET A 580 -5.55 -4.89 17.23
CA MET A 580 -5.17 -3.48 17.35
C MET A 580 -4.78 -3.11 18.78
N LEU A 581 -5.64 -3.44 19.76
CA LEU A 581 -5.40 -3.11 21.16
C LEU A 581 -4.16 -3.82 21.69
N PHE A 582 -4.03 -5.11 21.38
CA PHE A 582 -2.84 -5.89 21.73
C PHE A 582 -1.56 -5.25 21.19
N LEU A 583 -1.50 -4.94 19.90
CA LEU A 583 -0.32 -4.33 19.28
C LEU A 583 -0.07 -2.92 19.77
N THR A 584 -1.10 -2.14 20.06
CA THR A 584 -0.96 -0.82 20.67
C THR A 584 -0.28 -0.95 22.03
N CYS A 585 -0.76 -1.83 22.91
CA CYS A 585 -0.14 -2.06 24.22
C CYS A 585 1.31 -2.52 24.10
N VAL A 586 1.57 -3.53 23.27
CA VAL A 586 2.92 -4.10 23.04
C VAL A 586 3.89 -3.03 22.53
N THR A 587 3.47 -2.26 21.54
CA THR A 587 4.35 -1.31 20.83
C THR A 587 4.62 -0.07 21.67
N PHE A 588 3.62 0.45 22.38
CA PHE A 588 3.80 1.58 23.28
C PHE A 588 4.65 1.18 24.49
N LEU A 589 4.45 -0.01 25.04
CA LEU A 589 5.30 -0.53 26.12
C LEU A 589 6.75 -0.71 25.64
N ALA A 590 6.97 -1.29 24.46
CA ALA A 590 8.29 -1.46 23.88
C ALA A 590 8.98 -0.11 23.64
N GLY A 591 8.27 0.87 23.08
CA GLY A 591 8.76 2.24 22.87
C GLY A 591 9.14 2.92 24.18
N TRP A 592 8.29 2.82 25.20
CA TRP A 592 8.59 3.32 26.55
C TRP A 592 9.86 2.67 27.13
N MET A 593 9.96 1.34 27.05
CA MET A 593 11.13 0.61 27.52
C MET A 593 12.39 0.97 26.74
N LYS A 594 12.30 1.19 25.43
CA LYS A 594 13.44 1.62 24.60
C LYS A 594 13.90 3.04 24.89
N ILE A 595 13.04 3.89 25.41
CA ILE A 595 13.46 5.23 25.85
C ILE A 595 14.13 5.13 27.24
N PHE A 596 13.49 4.46 28.21
CA PHE A 596 13.84 4.63 29.63
C PHE A 596 14.52 3.42 30.31
N SER A 597 14.36 2.20 29.81
CA SER A 597 14.78 1.00 30.54
C SER A 597 16.23 0.60 30.27
N ALA A 598 17.04 0.49 31.32
CA ALA A 598 18.42 -0.01 31.20
C ALA A 598 18.46 -1.46 30.69
N LYS A 599 17.53 -2.32 31.14
CA LYS A 599 17.45 -3.73 30.72
C LYS A 599 17.12 -3.89 29.23
N ALA A 600 16.44 -2.92 28.63
CA ALA A 600 16.09 -2.94 27.21
C ALA A 600 17.12 -2.22 26.32
N ALA A 601 18.33 -1.96 26.83
CA ALA A 601 19.32 -1.09 26.20
C ALA A 601 18.67 0.25 25.78
N GLY A 602 18.03 0.91 26.76
CA GLY A 602 17.29 2.14 26.52
C GLY A 602 18.21 3.31 26.19
N PHE A 603 17.71 4.22 25.34
CA PHE A 603 18.47 5.36 24.84
C PHE A 603 18.86 6.34 25.94
N TRP A 604 17.97 6.57 26.92
CA TRP A 604 18.26 7.45 28.06
C TRP A 604 19.38 6.89 28.97
N PRO A 605 19.32 5.62 29.43
CA PRO A 605 20.45 4.98 30.09
C PRO A 605 21.76 5.03 29.30
N ALA A 606 21.71 4.90 27.97
CA ALA A 606 22.90 5.01 27.12
C ALA A 606 23.53 6.41 27.18
N ILE A 607 22.71 7.48 27.16
CA ILE A 607 23.18 8.86 27.32
C ILE A 607 23.89 9.04 28.66
N LEU A 608 23.30 8.54 29.76
CA LEU A 608 23.91 8.64 31.09
C LEU A 608 25.26 7.92 31.12
N LYS A 609 25.31 6.67 30.63
CA LYS A 609 26.55 5.88 30.55
C LYS A 609 27.66 6.60 29.77
N HIS A 610 27.36 7.16 28.60
CA HIS A 610 28.38 7.84 27.81
C HIS A 610 28.78 9.21 28.37
N ARG A 611 27.89 9.90 29.09
CA ARG A 611 28.26 11.12 29.84
C ARG A 611 29.21 10.82 30.99
N ASP A 612 28.96 9.74 31.71
CA ASP A 612 29.84 9.30 32.80
C ASP A 612 31.22 8.88 32.25
N LEU A 613 31.25 8.20 31.09
CA LEU A 613 32.51 7.87 30.40
C LEU A 613 33.30 9.13 29.99
N LEU A 614 32.62 10.17 29.49
CA LEU A 614 33.26 11.43 29.11
C LEU A 614 33.85 12.22 30.30
N ALA A 615 33.39 11.94 31.51
CA ALA A 615 33.97 12.50 32.74
C ALA A 615 35.30 11.81 33.13
N SER A 616 35.61 10.66 32.54
CA SER A 616 36.87 9.94 32.73
C SER A 616 37.91 10.35 31.66
N PRO A 617 39.22 10.20 31.94
CA PRO A 617 40.25 10.42 30.92
C PRO A 617 40.11 9.37 29.80
N LEU A 618 39.75 9.83 28.61
CA LEU A 618 39.56 9.02 27.39
C LEU A 618 40.49 9.50 26.28
N SER A 619 40.83 8.63 25.33
CA SER A 619 41.49 9.06 24.10
C SER A 619 40.56 9.92 23.24
N ASP A 620 41.12 10.75 22.35
CA ASP A 620 40.33 11.59 21.43
C ASP A 620 39.33 10.78 20.59
N HIS A 621 39.71 9.56 20.20
CA HIS A 621 38.84 8.65 19.46
C HIS A 621 37.66 8.18 20.32
N GLN A 622 37.91 7.72 21.55
CA GLN A 622 36.88 7.25 22.47
C GLN A 622 35.92 8.37 22.90
N ARG A 623 36.43 9.60 23.03
CA ARG A 623 35.62 10.80 23.29
C ARG A 623 34.66 11.06 22.12
N ARG A 624 35.15 11.12 20.88
CA ARG A 624 34.30 11.32 19.69
C ARG A 624 33.23 10.25 19.55
N MET A 625 33.59 8.98 19.75
CA MET A 625 32.62 7.88 19.72
C MET A 625 31.53 8.03 20.78
N SER A 626 31.88 8.46 21.99
CA SER A 626 30.91 8.67 23.07
C SER A 626 30.00 9.88 22.81
N GLU A 627 30.54 10.97 22.28
CA GLU A 627 29.76 12.15 21.87
C GLU A 627 28.77 11.81 20.74
N GLN A 628 29.22 11.01 19.77
CA GLN A 628 28.40 10.51 18.68
C GLN A 628 27.30 9.58 19.20
N ALA A 629 27.62 8.64 20.10
CA ALA A 629 26.63 7.75 20.71
C ALA A 629 25.55 8.51 21.49
N ILE A 630 25.92 9.58 22.21
CA ILE A 630 24.96 10.48 22.89
C ILE A 630 24.05 11.16 21.87
N THR A 631 24.62 11.69 20.79
CA THR A 631 23.86 12.38 19.73
C THR A 631 22.87 11.43 19.07
N ASN A 632 23.31 10.23 18.70
CA ASN A 632 22.48 9.17 18.13
C ASN A 632 21.33 8.80 19.09
N ALA A 633 21.63 8.61 20.38
CA ALA A 633 20.60 8.27 21.37
C ALA A 633 19.54 9.38 21.53
N TRP A 634 19.93 10.66 21.45
CA TRP A 634 18.97 11.77 21.45
C TRP A 634 18.06 11.77 20.21
N VAL A 635 18.64 11.53 19.04
CA VAL A 635 17.88 11.39 17.79
C VAL A 635 16.89 10.23 17.90
N ASP A 636 17.33 9.08 18.43
CA ASP A 636 16.49 7.90 18.60
C ASP A 636 15.32 8.15 19.57
N ILE A 637 15.55 8.87 20.67
CA ILE A 637 14.48 9.30 21.61
C ILE A 637 13.48 10.21 20.88
N ALA A 638 13.97 11.20 20.14
CA ALA A 638 13.13 12.16 19.44
C ALA A 638 12.24 11.46 18.38
N ILE A 639 12.83 10.60 17.56
CA ILE A 639 12.13 9.84 16.52
C ILE A 639 11.11 8.87 17.15
N THR A 640 11.52 8.10 18.16
CA THR A 640 10.62 7.14 18.82
C THR A 640 9.43 7.85 19.46
N THR A 641 9.68 8.95 20.19
CA THR A 641 8.62 9.75 20.83
C THR A 641 7.69 10.35 19.78
N LEU A 642 8.23 10.91 18.70
CA LEU A 642 7.45 11.47 17.60
C LEU A 642 6.50 10.41 17.01
N PHE A 643 7.00 9.22 16.69
CA PHE A 643 6.17 8.15 16.13
C PHE A 643 5.07 7.69 17.08
N LEU A 644 5.37 7.52 18.37
CA LEU A 644 4.36 7.17 19.38
C LEU A 644 3.28 8.24 19.49
N VAL A 645 3.65 9.52 19.50
CA VAL A 645 2.70 10.64 19.59
C VAL A 645 1.82 10.75 18.34
N LEU A 646 2.41 10.65 17.15
CA LEU A 646 1.66 10.72 15.89
C LEU A 646 0.64 9.58 15.79
N VAL A 647 1.03 8.36 16.14
CA VAL A 647 0.12 7.20 16.10
C VAL A 647 -0.93 7.30 17.20
N ALA A 648 -0.59 7.79 18.41
CA ALA A 648 -1.57 8.06 19.45
C ALA A 648 -2.64 9.07 18.98
N ALA A 649 -2.22 10.15 18.30
CA ALA A 649 -3.15 11.13 17.73
C ALA A 649 -4.08 10.50 16.68
N ILE A 650 -3.57 9.60 15.84
CA ILE A 650 -4.38 8.84 14.88
C ILE A 650 -5.39 7.96 15.63
N ILE A 651 -4.97 7.19 16.64
CA ILE A 651 -5.86 6.32 17.44
C ILE A 651 -6.99 7.14 18.07
N VAL A 652 -6.67 8.27 18.70
CA VAL A 652 -7.67 9.17 19.31
C VAL A 652 -8.63 9.72 18.26
N GLY A 653 -8.12 10.13 17.10
CA GLY A 653 -8.94 10.58 15.98
C GLY A 653 -9.89 9.49 15.45
N CYS A 654 -9.42 8.24 15.35
CA CYS A 654 -10.22 7.10 14.96
C CYS A 654 -11.29 6.78 16.01
N ALA A 655 -10.92 6.74 17.30
CA ALA A 655 -11.83 6.46 18.40
C ALA A 655 -12.97 7.49 18.48
N ARG A 656 -12.66 8.78 18.27
CA ARG A 656 -13.66 9.84 18.17
C ARG A 656 -14.60 9.60 16.99
N GLU A 657 -14.08 9.24 15.82
CA GLU A 657 -14.89 8.95 14.64
C GLU A 657 -15.81 7.74 14.86
N TRP A 658 -15.32 6.67 15.48
CA TRP A 658 -16.11 5.50 15.86
C TRP A 658 -17.23 5.87 16.82
N TRP A 659 -16.95 6.67 17.84
CA TRP A 659 -17.95 7.18 18.77
C TRP A 659 -19.06 7.95 18.05
N LEU A 660 -18.71 8.84 17.11
CA LEU A 660 -19.69 9.61 16.35
C LEU A 660 -20.57 8.74 15.44
N LEU A 661 -19.99 7.72 14.80
CA LEU A 661 -20.72 6.78 13.95
C LEU A 661 -21.65 5.88 14.77
N LEU A 662 -21.16 5.35 15.91
CA LEU A 662 -21.93 4.44 16.76
C LEU A 662 -23.05 5.15 17.54
N THR A 663 -22.85 6.42 17.91
CA THR A 663 -23.90 7.24 18.55
C THR A 663 -24.90 7.84 17.56
N GLY A 664 -24.75 7.58 16.26
CA GLY A 664 -25.64 8.12 15.22
C GLY A 664 -25.48 9.62 14.96
N LYS A 665 -24.52 10.29 15.62
CA LYS A 665 -24.20 11.71 15.40
C LYS A 665 -23.59 11.97 14.02
N LYS A 666 -23.09 10.94 13.36
CA LYS A 666 -22.59 10.96 11.98
C LYS A 666 -23.18 9.79 11.20
N VAL A 667 -23.73 10.05 10.01
CA VAL A 667 -24.29 8.98 9.16
C VAL A 667 -23.15 8.18 8.54
N ALA A 668 -23.17 6.86 8.74
CA ALA A 668 -22.31 5.92 8.05
C ALA A 668 -22.70 5.86 6.56
N SER A 669 -21.99 6.63 5.74
CA SER A 669 -22.17 6.61 4.28
C SER A 669 -20.84 6.25 3.63
N THR A 670 -20.82 5.14 2.89
CA THR A 670 -19.78 4.80 1.91
C THR A 670 -20.05 5.43 0.54
N ASP A 671 -21.18 6.13 0.36
CA ASP A 671 -21.53 6.80 -0.88
C ASP A 671 -20.59 7.97 -1.17
N MET A 672 -20.27 8.17 -2.45
CA MET A 672 -19.58 9.36 -2.94
C MET A 672 -20.19 10.64 -2.36
N THR A 673 -19.33 11.55 -1.89
CA THR A 673 -19.76 12.90 -1.53
C THR A 673 -20.33 13.63 -2.74
N LYS A 674 -21.15 14.66 -2.54
CA LYS A 674 -21.69 15.48 -3.65
C LYS A 674 -20.59 16.01 -4.57
N LYS A 675 -19.46 16.43 -3.99
CA LYS A 675 -18.31 16.95 -4.74
C LYS A 675 -17.64 15.85 -5.56
N GLN A 676 -17.40 14.68 -4.97
CA GLN A 676 -16.85 13.53 -5.72
C GLN A 676 -17.76 13.10 -6.88
N ARG A 677 -19.09 13.09 -6.69
CA ARG A 677 -20.05 12.81 -7.78
C ARG A 677 -19.95 13.85 -8.89
N ALA A 678 -19.85 15.13 -8.54
CA ALA A 678 -19.70 16.21 -9.50
C ALA A 678 -18.39 16.08 -10.28
N ASP A 679 -17.27 15.84 -9.61
CA ASP A 679 -15.95 15.70 -10.25
C ASP A 679 -15.90 14.46 -11.18
N TYR A 680 -16.52 13.35 -10.77
CA TYR A 680 -16.66 12.17 -11.63
C TYR A 680 -17.53 12.46 -12.86
N LEU A 681 -18.68 13.11 -12.66
CA LEU A 681 -19.57 13.51 -13.76
C LEU A 681 -18.86 14.43 -14.74
N LEU A 682 -18.09 15.40 -14.26
CA LEU A 682 -17.33 16.33 -15.09
C LEU A 682 -16.41 15.57 -16.05
N LYS A 683 -15.64 14.61 -15.53
CA LYS A 683 -14.75 13.78 -16.36
C LYS A 683 -15.55 12.89 -17.32
N ARG A 684 -16.58 12.21 -16.83
CA ARG A 684 -17.33 11.23 -17.62
C ARG A 684 -18.14 11.87 -18.74
N LEU A 685 -18.72 13.04 -18.50
CA LEU A 685 -19.43 13.80 -19.52
C LEU A 685 -18.48 14.37 -20.59
N GLU A 686 -17.25 14.73 -20.22
CA GLU A 686 -16.22 15.14 -21.17
C GLU A 686 -15.79 13.99 -22.10
N GLU A 687 -15.70 12.76 -21.57
CA GLU A 687 -15.44 11.56 -22.37
C GLU A 687 -16.58 11.22 -23.34
N LEU A 688 -17.84 11.39 -22.90
CA LEU A 688 -19.02 11.05 -23.70
C LEU A 688 -19.36 12.13 -24.74
N TYR A 689 -19.15 13.40 -24.37
CA TYR A 689 -19.55 14.57 -25.14
C TYR A 689 -18.41 15.60 -25.18
N PRO A 690 -17.29 15.29 -25.86
CA PRO A 690 -16.16 16.19 -25.99
C PRO A 690 -16.51 17.45 -26.79
N GLU A 691 -17.44 17.31 -27.74
CA GLU A 691 -18.00 18.42 -28.51
C GLU A 691 -19.47 18.62 -28.15
N THR A 692 -19.88 19.87 -27.98
CA THR A 692 -21.25 20.24 -27.60
C THR A 692 -21.84 21.27 -28.56
N PRO A 693 -22.27 20.86 -29.77
CA PRO A 693 -22.90 21.78 -30.71
C PRO A 693 -24.20 22.34 -30.12
N ILE A 694 -24.46 23.62 -30.39
CA ILE A 694 -25.71 24.27 -29.98
C ILE A 694 -26.86 23.67 -30.80
N PRO A 695 -27.94 23.14 -30.18
CA PRO A 695 -28.98 22.42 -30.93
C PRO A 695 -29.86 23.29 -31.85
N LEU A 696 -29.91 24.60 -31.62
CA LEU A 696 -30.75 25.53 -32.38
C LEU A 696 -29.93 26.18 -33.49
N ASP A 697 -30.42 26.13 -34.72
CA ASP A 697 -29.73 26.71 -35.87
C ASP A 697 -29.84 28.24 -35.85
N HIS A 698 -28.70 28.93 -35.85
CA HIS A 698 -28.60 30.39 -35.76
C HIS A 698 -27.33 30.92 -36.45
N ARG A 699 -27.32 32.22 -36.77
CA ARG A 699 -26.19 32.90 -37.45
C ARG A 699 -25.51 33.95 -36.57
N ASP A 700 -26.26 34.53 -35.64
CA ASP A 700 -25.86 35.66 -34.79
C ASP A 700 -26.66 35.64 -33.47
N PRO A 701 -26.32 36.51 -32.49
CA PRO A 701 -27.01 36.55 -31.20
C PRO A 701 -28.53 36.81 -31.30
N TYR A 702 -28.98 37.55 -32.31
CA TYR A 702 -30.40 37.87 -32.47
C TYR A 702 -31.20 36.67 -32.99
N THR A 703 -30.72 36.03 -34.04
CA THR A 703 -31.33 34.79 -34.55
C THR A 703 -31.32 33.68 -33.50
N LEU A 704 -30.29 33.60 -32.65
CA LEU A 704 -30.30 32.71 -31.47
C LEU A 704 -31.39 33.10 -30.47
N LEU A 705 -31.48 34.38 -30.08
CA LEU A 705 -32.49 34.86 -29.14
C LEU A 705 -33.91 34.49 -29.59
N ILE A 706 -34.22 34.71 -30.86
CA ILE A 706 -35.53 34.33 -31.45
C ILE A 706 -35.72 32.81 -31.42
N ALA A 707 -34.70 32.02 -31.82
CA ALA A 707 -34.79 30.56 -31.79
C ALA A 707 -35.02 30.02 -30.37
N VAL A 708 -34.33 30.55 -29.36
CA VAL A 708 -34.50 30.14 -27.95
C VAL A 708 -35.90 30.55 -27.45
N LEU A 709 -36.41 31.73 -27.80
CA LEU A 709 -37.78 32.13 -27.47
C LEU A 709 -38.80 31.16 -28.09
N LEU A 710 -38.61 30.76 -29.34
CA LEU A 710 -39.47 29.78 -30.02
C LEU A 710 -39.40 28.39 -29.39
N SER A 711 -38.25 28.01 -28.82
CA SER A 711 -38.05 26.70 -28.17
C SER A 711 -38.89 26.50 -26.90
N ALA A 712 -39.46 27.57 -26.31
CA ALA A 712 -40.34 27.44 -25.15
C ALA A 712 -41.55 26.54 -25.46
N GLN A 713 -41.63 25.38 -24.81
CA GLN A 713 -42.63 24.33 -25.07
C GLN A 713 -42.67 23.84 -26.53
N CYS A 714 -41.54 23.92 -27.24
CA CYS A 714 -41.37 23.39 -28.58
C CYS A 714 -40.08 22.56 -28.65
N THR A 715 -40.00 21.60 -29.56
CA THR A 715 -38.77 20.82 -29.77
C THR A 715 -37.80 21.57 -30.66
N ASP A 716 -36.49 21.52 -30.37
CA ASP A 716 -35.43 22.15 -31.16
C ASP A 716 -35.55 21.80 -32.66
N ALA A 717 -35.79 20.52 -32.99
CA ALA A 717 -35.98 20.05 -34.37
C ALA A 717 -37.15 20.76 -35.10
N ARG A 718 -38.23 21.07 -34.40
CA ARG A 718 -39.37 21.81 -34.97
C ARG A 718 -39.01 23.28 -35.17
N VAL A 719 -38.32 23.89 -34.20
CA VAL A 719 -37.85 25.28 -34.32
C VAL A 719 -36.96 25.44 -35.55
N ASN A 720 -35.99 24.53 -35.74
CA ASN A 720 -35.06 24.57 -36.88
C ASN A 720 -35.76 24.35 -38.24
N THR A 721 -36.94 23.71 -38.27
CA THR A 721 -37.75 23.63 -39.51
C THR A 721 -38.51 24.92 -39.84
N VAL A 722 -38.69 25.81 -38.85
CA VAL A 722 -39.53 27.02 -38.96
C VAL A 722 -38.68 28.28 -39.07
N THR A 723 -37.55 28.34 -38.36
CA THR A 723 -36.66 29.52 -38.34
C THR A 723 -36.12 29.93 -39.70
N PRO A 724 -35.84 29.04 -40.69
CA PRO A 724 -35.41 29.49 -42.02
C PRO A 724 -36.44 30.39 -42.69
N ALA A 725 -37.71 29.98 -42.74
CA ALA A 725 -38.78 30.79 -43.32
C ALA A 725 -39.01 32.11 -42.54
N LEU A 726 -38.84 32.09 -41.22
CA LEU A 726 -38.94 33.31 -40.40
C LEU A 726 -37.78 34.28 -40.68
N PHE A 727 -36.56 33.76 -40.79
CA PHE A 727 -35.36 34.58 -41.01
C PHE A 727 -35.19 35.01 -42.47
N ASP A 728 -35.83 34.33 -43.42
CA ASP A 728 -35.99 34.82 -44.79
C ASP A 728 -36.95 36.02 -44.85
N LEU A 729 -37.95 36.06 -43.96
CA LEU A 729 -38.84 37.22 -43.83
C LEU A 729 -38.16 38.41 -43.14
N ALA A 730 -37.46 38.15 -42.03
CA ALA A 730 -36.70 39.15 -41.28
C ALA A 730 -35.65 38.48 -40.38
N ALA A 731 -34.36 38.74 -40.66
CA ALA A 731 -33.24 38.16 -39.91
C ALA A 731 -32.62 39.10 -38.87
N ASP A 732 -33.07 40.36 -38.79
CA ASP A 732 -32.52 41.38 -37.89
C ASP A 732 -33.63 42.16 -37.15
N PRO A 733 -33.33 42.86 -36.05
CA PRO A 733 -34.33 43.61 -35.29
C PRO A 733 -35.02 44.72 -36.09
N PHE A 734 -34.31 45.41 -36.98
CA PHE A 734 -34.85 46.54 -37.74
C PHE A 734 -35.91 46.07 -38.74
N SER A 735 -35.63 44.98 -39.45
CA SER A 735 -36.60 44.36 -40.35
C SER A 735 -37.77 43.73 -39.58
N MET A 736 -37.50 42.95 -38.53
CA MET A 736 -38.53 42.24 -37.77
C MET A 736 -39.51 43.18 -37.06
N ALA A 737 -39.03 44.33 -36.55
CA ALA A 737 -39.87 45.32 -35.89
C ALA A 737 -40.96 45.92 -36.80
N GLN A 738 -40.76 45.86 -38.12
CA GLN A 738 -41.70 46.36 -39.14
C GLN A 738 -42.65 45.27 -39.67
N VAL A 739 -42.42 44.00 -39.35
CA VAL A 739 -43.26 42.89 -39.82
C VAL A 739 -44.58 42.86 -39.03
N PRO A 740 -45.74 42.80 -39.70
CA PRO A 740 -47.02 42.60 -39.03
C PRO A 740 -47.01 41.30 -38.22
N VAL A 741 -47.51 41.36 -36.98
CA VAL A 741 -47.53 40.22 -36.02
C VAL A 741 -48.20 38.98 -36.64
N GLU A 742 -49.22 39.19 -37.46
CA GLU A 742 -49.99 38.17 -38.16
C GLU A 742 -49.11 37.36 -39.13
N LYS A 743 -48.21 38.01 -39.86
CA LYS A 743 -47.26 37.31 -40.77
C LYS A 743 -46.26 36.47 -39.99
N VAL A 744 -45.73 37.00 -38.88
CA VAL A 744 -44.86 36.23 -37.98
C VAL A 744 -45.63 35.02 -37.43
N ARG A 745 -46.88 35.23 -36.99
CA ARG A 745 -47.75 34.20 -36.42
C ARG A 745 -48.05 33.07 -37.41
N GLU A 746 -48.28 33.39 -38.68
CA GLU A 746 -48.52 32.40 -39.74
C GLU A 746 -47.32 31.44 -39.87
N ILE A 747 -46.11 31.99 -39.91
CA ILE A 747 -44.87 31.21 -40.02
C ILE A 747 -44.63 30.36 -38.77
N ILE A 748 -44.75 30.95 -37.57
CA ILE A 748 -44.40 30.25 -36.32
C ILE A 748 -45.53 29.40 -35.73
N ARG A 749 -46.68 29.32 -36.41
CA ARG A 749 -47.84 28.50 -35.99
C ARG A 749 -47.47 27.06 -35.61
N PRO A 750 -46.56 26.35 -36.32
CA PRO A 750 -46.15 24.99 -35.95
C PRO A 750 -45.41 24.88 -34.61
N CYS A 751 -44.86 25.98 -34.07
CA CYS A 751 -44.10 25.98 -32.81
C CYS A 751 -44.96 26.05 -31.53
N GLY A 752 -46.27 26.18 -31.66
CA GLY A 752 -47.20 26.32 -30.53
C GLY A 752 -47.05 27.65 -29.79
N LEU A 753 -48.09 28.05 -29.05
CA LEU A 753 -48.18 29.37 -28.37
C LEU A 753 -47.94 30.57 -29.32
N SER A 754 -48.19 30.38 -30.63
CA SER A 754 -47.86 31.36 -31.67
C SER A 754 -48.49 32.75 -31.46
N PRO A 755 -49.72 32.93 -30.90
CA PRO A 755 -50.26 34.27 -30.70
C PRO A 755 -49.42 35.13 -29.74
N ARG A 756 -48.89 34.54 -28.66
CA ARG A 756 -48.05 35.26 -27.70
C ARG A 756 -46.62 35.40 -28.20
N LYS A 757 -46.08 34.33 -28.81
CA LYS A 757 -44.71 34.35 -29.35
C LYS A 757 -44.55 35.36 -30.48
N SER A 758 -45.54 35.50 -31.37
CA SER A 758 -45.46 36.45 -32.49
C SER A 758 -45.44 37.90 -32.00
N VAL A 759 -46.29 38.22 -31.01
CA VAL A 759 -46.29 39.54 -30.35
C VAL A 759 -44.94 39.79 -29.68
N ALA A 760 -44.46 38.83 -28.89
CA ALA A 760 -43.19 38.95 -28.19
C ALA A 760 -42.01 39.16 -29.14
N ILE A 761 -41.95 38.44 -30.27
CA ILE A 761 -40.90 38.59 -31.28
C ILE A 761 -40.90 40.01 -31.87
N VAL A 762 -42.07 40.54 -32.25
CA VAL A 762 -42.13 41.89 -32.83
C VAL A 762 -41.83 42.97 -31.78
N GLU A 763 -42.39 42.84 -30.57
CA GLU A 763 -42.18 43.81 -29.48
C GLU A 763 -40.74 43.81 -28.98
N LEU A 764 -40.12 42.64 -28.77
CA LEU A 764 -38.73 42.58 -28.36
C LEU A 764 -37.83 43.19 -29.44
N SER A 765 -38.10 42.98 -30.73
CA SER A 765 -37.31 43.59 -31.80
C SER A 765 -37.44 45.11 -31.82
N LYS A 766 -38.62 45.66 -31.52
CA LYS A 766 -38.80 47.12 -31.33
C LYS A 766 -37.97 47.63 -30.15
N ILE A 767 -38.02 46.95 -29.00
CA ILE A 767 -37.23 47.32 -27.82
C ILE A 767 -35.73 47.28 -28.13
N LEU A 768 -35.26 46.27 -28.86
CA LEU A 768 -33.86 46.19 -29.27
C LEU A 768 -33.47 47.39 -30.15
N VAL A 769 -34.31 47.80 -31.10
CA VAL A 769 -34.07 48.96 -31.96
C VAL A 769 -34.07 50.26 -31.14
N GLU A 770 -35.08 50.48 -30.31
CA GLU A 770 -35.30 51.73 -29.57
C GLU A 770 -34.31 51.93 -28.41
N GLN A 771 -34.00 50.87 -27.66
CA GLN A 771 -33.27 50.97 -26.39
C GLN A 771 -31.86 50.38 -26.44
N HIS A 772 -31.56 49.53 -27.43
CA HIS A 772 -30.29 48.80 -27.53
C HIS A 772 -29.59 48.96 -28.89
N GLY A 773 -30.01 49.93 -29.72
CA GLY A 773 -29.37 50.22 -31.01
C GLY A 773 -29.41 49.08 -32.02
N GLY A 774 -30.42 48.20 -31.92
CA GLY A 774 -30.58 47.02 -32.76
C GLY A 774 -29.66 45.85 -32.42
N GLN A 775 -29.03 45.85 -31.23
CA GLN A 775 -28.16 44.76 -30.78
C GLN A 775 -28.77 44.02 -29.59
N VAL A 776 -28.54 42.71 -29.51
CA VAL A 776 -28.92 41.92 -28.32
C VAL A 776 -28.01 42.30 -27.15
N PRO A 777 -28.55 42.76 -26.00
CA PRO A 777 -27.73 43.20 -24.89
C PRO A 777 -27.00 42.02 -24.23
N GLN A 778 -25.72 42.20 -23.92
CA GLN A 778 -24.91 41.25 -23.13
C GLN A 778 -25.09 41.49 -21.63
N ASP A 779 -26.34 41.60 -21.17
CA ASP A 779 -26.71 41.82 -19.77
C ASP A 779 -27.96 41.02 -19.40
N PHE A 780 -27.94 40.37 -18.24
CA PHE A 780 -29.05 39.56 -17.76
C PHE A 780 -30.31 40.39 -17.50
N ALA A 781 -30.18 41.55 -16.84
CA ALA A 781 -31.35 42.37 -16.50
C ALA A 781 -32.00 42.94 -17.77
N ALA A 782 -31.20 43.41 -18.72
CA ALA A 782 -31.69 43.87 -20.02
C ALA A 782 -32.36 42.74 -20.82
N LEU A 783 -31.77 41.54 -20.86
CA LEU A 783 -32.37 40.39 -21.55
C LEU A 783 -33.69 39.95 -20.92
N GLU A 784 -33.76 39.88 -19.58
CA GLU A 784 -34.98 39.47 -18.86
C GLU A 784 -36.11 40.50 -18.93
N ALA A 785 -35.80 41.76 -19.27
CA ALA A 785 -36.80 42.78 -19.55
C ALA A 785 -37.49 42.58 -20.92
N LEU A 786 -36.92 41.77 -21.82
CA LEU A 786 -37.48 41.52 -23.14
C LEU A 786 -38.72 40.60 -23.07
N PRO A 787 -39.80 40.92 -23.82
CA PRO A 787 -40.98 40.08 -23.89
C PRO A 787 -40.66 38.63 -24.27
N GLY A 788 -41.10 37.68 -23.44
CA GLY A 788 -40.90 36.24 -23.68
C GLY A 788 -39.52 35.69 -23.27
N VAL A 789 -38.66 36.51 -22.68
CA VAL A 789 -37.32 36.11 -22.20
C VAL A 789 -37.31 36.01 -20.68
N GLY A 790 -37.34 34.79 -20.15
CA GLY A 790 -37.11 34.55 -18.72
C GLY A 790 -35.64 34.29 -18.37
N HIS A 791 -35.32 34.15 -17.09
CA HIS A 791 -33.95 33.90 -16.58
C HIS A 791 -33.22 32.74 -17.29
N LYS A 792 -33.93 31.66 -17.58
CA LYS A 792 -33.37 30.52 -18.35
C LYS A 792 -33.00 30.94 -19.77
N THR A 793 -33.90 31.62 -20.48
CA THR A 793 -33.68 32.08 -21.87
C THR A 793 -32.51 33.05 -21.92
N ALA A 794 -32.47 34.03 -21.01
CA ALA A 794 -31.35 34.95 -20.88
C ALA A 794 -30.03 34.20 -20.62
N SER A 795 -30.03 33.23 -19.70
CA SER A 795 -28.84 32.41 -19.40
C SER A 795 -28.35 31.62 -20.62
N VAL A 796 -29.24 31.06 -21.44
CA VAL A 796 -28.87 30.33 -22.66
C VAL A 796 -28.21 31.27 -23.66
N VAL A 797 -28.78 32.46 -23.88
CA VAL A 797 -28.22 33.47 -24.79
C VAL A 797 -26.85 33.95 -24.30
N MET A 798 -26.72 34.28 -23.00
CA MET A 798 -25.45 34.69 -22.40
C MET A 798 -24.35 33.62 -22.56
N ALA A 799 -24.70 32.36 -22.37
CA ALA A 799 -23.76 31.24 -22.53
C ALA A 799 -23.36 30.98 -23.98
N GLN A 800 -24.34 30.93 -24.89
CA GLN A 800 -24.17 30.38 -26.23
C GLN A 800 -23.83 31.44 -27.28
N ALA A 801 -24.37 32.66 -27.18
CA ALA A 801 -24.03 33.74 -28.10
C ALA A 801 -22.78 34.52 -27.66
N PHE A 802 -22.61 34.73 -26.36
CA PHE A 802 -21.59 35.65 -25.83
C PHE A 802 -20.47 34.96 -25.04
N GLY A 803 -20.53 33.64 -24.85
CA GLY A 803 -19.52 32.89 -24.10
C GLY A 803 -19.45 33.24 -22.61
N VAL A 804 -20.42 33.98 -22.07
CA VAL A 804 -20.45 34.36 -20.65
C VAL A 804 -20.80 33.12 -19.83
N PRO A 805 -20.02 32.74 -18.80
CA PRO A 805 -20.31 31.56 -18.00
C PRO A 805 -21.67 31.64 -17.31
N ALA A 806 -22.63 30.84 -17.77
CA ALA A 806 -23.95 30.68 -17.19
C ALA A 806 -24.31 29.19 -17.08
N PHE A 807 -25.20 28.84 -16.15
CA PHE A 807 -25.62 27.44 -15.94
C PHE A 807 -27.15 27.36 -16.00
N PRO A 808 -27.76 27.54 -17.19
CA PRO A 808 -29.21 27.48 -17.31
C PRO A 808 -29.72 26.12 -16.86
N VAL A 809 -30.68 26.07 -15.92
CA VAL A 809 -31.27 24.83 -15.46
C VAL A 809 -32.61 24.61 -16.13
N ASP A 810 -32.73 23.50 -16.86
CA ASP A 810 -33.99 23.04 -17.46
C ASP A 810 -34.56 21.81 -16.72
N THR A 811 -35.64 21.23 -17.28
CA THR A 811 -36.27 20.04 -16.70
C THR A 811 -35.39 18.79 -16.78
N HIS A 812 -34.44 18.72 -17.73
CA HIS A 812 -33.46 17.63 -17.80
C HIS A 812 -32.44 17.78 -16.68
N ILE A 813 -31.78 18.94 -16.59
CA ILE A 813 -30.76 19.24 -15.59
C ILE A 813 -31.34 19.13 -14.18
N HIS A 814 -32.52 19.70 -13.92
CA HIS A 814 -33.17 19.61 -12.62
C HIS A 814 -33.46 18.16 -12.20
N ARG A 815 -33.98 17.34 -13.13
CA ARG A 815 -34.24 15.91 -12.89
C ARG A 815 -32.95 15.13 -12.64
N LEU A 816 -31.91 15.37 -13.44
CA LEU A 816 -30.64 14.65 -13.36
C LEU A 816 -29.87 15.05 -12.09
N ALA A 817 -29.83 16.34 -11.74
CA ALA A 817 -29.24 16.83 -10.50
C ALA A 817 -29.85 16.15 -9.26
N LYS A 818 -31.17 15.91 -9.27
CA LYS A 818 -31.85 15.15 -8.22
C LYS A 818 -31.48 13.66 -8.24
N ARG A 819 -31.54 13.01 -9.40
CA ARG A 819 -31.23 11.56 -9.55
C ARG A 819 -29.80 11.24 -9.14
N TRP A 820 -28.85 12.10 -9.53
CA TRP A 820 -27.43 11.97 -9.21
C TRP A 820 -27.08 12.47 -7.80
N LYS A 821 -28.09 12.82 -6.98
CA LYS A 821 -27.93 13.33 -5.61
C LYS A 821 -26.99 14.56 -5.53
N LEU A 822 -26.95 15.40 -6.56
CA LEU A 822 -26.17 16.63 -6.58
C LEU A 822 -26.90 17.77 -5.84
N SER A 823 -28.21 17.88 -6.03
CA SER A 823 -29.07 18.86 -5.35
C SER A 823 -30.35 18.22 -4.81
N PRO A 824 -30.76 18.52 -3.56
CA PRO A 824 -32.07 18.14 -3.01
C PRO A 824 -33.17 19.17 -3.32
N ALA A 825 -32.86 20.22 -4.09
CA ALA A 825 -33.76 21.34 -4.36
C ALA A 825 -35.10 20.90 -4.96
N LYS A 826 -36.15 21.63 -4.58
CA LYS A 826 -37.52 21.46 -5.12
C LYS A 826 -37.82 22.42 -6.29
N ASN A 827 -36.96 23.41 -6.53
CA ASN A 827 -37.09 24.41 -7.58
C ASN A 827 -35.79 24.56 -8.39
N VAL A 828 -35.86 25.24 -9.53
CA VAL A 828 -34.74 25.34 -10.48
C VAL A 828 -33.68 26.34 -10.01
N GLU A 829 -34.08 27.40 -9.31
CA GLU A 829 -33.21 28.47 -8.81
C GLU A 829 -32.21 27.92 -7.78
N GLN A 830 -32.70 27.13 -6.82
CA GLN A 830 -31.82 26.47 -5.84
C GLN A 830 -30.97 25.38 -6.50
N THR A 831 -31.49 24.70 -7.53
CA THR A 831 -30.70 23.70 -8.26
C THR A 831 -29.51 24.37 -8.96
N GLU A 832 -29.74 25.51 -9.60
CA GLU A 832 -28.70 26.29 -10.26
C GLU A 832 -27.63 26.76 -9.26
N ALA A 833 -28.06 27.32 -8.12
CA ALA A 833 -27.15 27.74 -7.06
C ALA A 833 -26.30 26.58 -6.51
N ASP A 834 -26.90 25.40 -6.34
CA ASP A 834 -26.19 24.19 -5.88
C ASP A 834 -25.18 23.70 -6.93
N LEU A 835 -25.55 23.67 -8.21
CA LEU A 835 -24.66 23.21 -9.29
C LEU A 835 -23.49 24.17 -9.51
N LYS A 836 -23.72 25.49 -9.47
CA LYS A 836 -22.66 26.51 -9.55
C LYS A 836 -21.64 26.41 -8.41
N LYS A 837 -22.04 25.94 -7.22
CA LYS A 837 -21.12 25.67 -6.11
C LYS A 837 -20.30 24.39 -6.30
N LEU A 838 -20.81 23.43 -7.08
CA LEU A 838 -20.18 22.13 -7.28
C LEU A 838 -19.20 22.12 -8.46
N PHE A 839 -19.53 22.81 -9.55
CA PHE A 839 -18.77 22.78 -10.80
C PHE A 839 -17.94 24.05 -11.01
N PRO A 840 -16.72 23.94 -11.58
CA PRO A 840 -15.88 25.08 -11.88
C PRO A 840 -16.52 25.99 -12.94
N LYS A 841 -16.33 27.32 -12.82
CA LYS A 841 -17.06 28.34 -13.59
C LYS A 841 -16.82 28.21 -15.10
N GLU A 842 -15.60 27.89 -15.48
CA GLU A 842 -15.15 27.64 -16.85
C GLU A 842 -15.86 26.46 -17.54
N SER A 843 -16.42 25.53 -16.76
CA SER A 843 -17.09 24.34 -17.30
C SER A 843 -18.60 24.51 -17.53
N TRP A 844 -19.22 25.59 -17.01
CA TRP A 844 -20.67 25.71 -16.91
C TRP A 844 -21.39 25.63 -18.26
N ASN A 845 -20.91 26.38 -19.26
CA ASN A 845 -21.55 26.45 -20.57
C ASN A 845 -21.55 25.08 -21.27
N LYS A 846 -20.42 24.37 -21.20
CA LYS A 846 -20.26 23.04 -21.78
C LYS A 846 -21.09 22.00 -21.02
N LEU A 847 -20.97 21.97 -19.68
CA LEU A 847 -21.72 21.07 -18.81
C LEU A 847 -23.22 21.19 -19.00
N HIS A 848 -23.74 22.40 -19.18
CA HIS A 848 -25.16 22.63 -19.44
C HIS A 848 -25.65 21.74 -20.61
N LEU A 849 -24.92 21.75 -21.74
CA LEU A 849 -25.25 20.94 -22.92
C LEU A 849 -25.01 19.45 -22.67
N GLN A 850 -23.87 19.08 -22.07
CA GLN A 850 -23.54 17.68 -21.79
C GLN A 850 -24.61 16.99 -20.92
N ILE A 851 -25.11 17.67 -19.89
CA ILE A 851 -26.16 17.13 -19.01
C ILE A 851 -27.48 16.99 -19.76
N ILE A 852 -27.82 17.92 -20.65
CA ILE A 852 -29.02 17.82 -21.48
C ILE A 852 -28.92 16.60 -22.41
N PHE A 853 -27.78 16.40 -23.08
CA PHE A 853 -27.55 15.25 -23.97
C PHE A 853 -27.66 13.93 -23.19
N ALA A 854 -26.97 13.83 -22.05
CA ALA A 854 -27.07 12.67 -21.15
C ALA A 854 -28.51 12.41 -20.70
N GLY A 855 -29.28 13.47 -20.45
CA GLY A 855 -30.69 13.39 -20.05
C GLY A 855 -31.64 12.97 -21.17
N ARG A 856 -31.27 13.19 -22.44
CA ARG A 856 -32.05 12.78 -23.62
C ARG A 856 -31.70 11.36 -24.07
N GLU A 857 -30.41 10.98 -24.03
CA GLU A 857 -29.91 9.71 -24.55
C GLU A 857 -29.96 8.58 -23.51
N TYR A 858 -29.43 8.81 -22.30
CA TYR A 858 -29.24 7.76 -21.29
C TYR A 858 -30.22 7.84 -20.12
N CYS A 859 -30.47 9.03 -19.59
CA CYS A 859 -31.24 9.24 -18.36
C CYS A 859 -32.62 9.85 -18.63
N THR A 860 -33.38 9.22 -19.53
CA THR A 860 -34.71 9.68 -19.93
C THR A 860 -35.69 9.70 -18.76
N ALA A 861 -36.75 10.52 -18.87
CA ALA A 861 -37.72 10.70 -17.79
C ALA A 861 -38.42 9.38 -17.41
N ARG A 862 -38.84 8.58 -18.39
CA ARG A 862 -39.56 7.31 -18.21
C ARG A 862 -38.65 6.07 -18.16
N GLY A 863 -37.50 6.09 -18.84
CA GLY A 863 -36.62 4.91 -18.96
C GLY A 863 -35.61 4.72 -17.81
N CYS A 864 -35.43 5.73 -16.95
CA CYS A 864 -34.52 5.64 -15.82
C CYS A 864 -35.16 6.15 -14.53
N ASN A 865 -35.05 5.38 -13.44
CA ASN A 865 -35.50 5.78 -12.10
C ASN A 865 -34.34 6.26 -11.20
N GLY A 866 -33.20 6.61 -11.79
CA GLY A 866 -31.99 6.97 -11.06
C GLY A 866 -31.15 5.77 -10.62
N LYS A 867 -31.42 4.54 -11.11
CA LYS A 867 -30.63 3.34 -10.79
C LYS A 867 -30.30 2.47 -12.00
N THR A 868 -30.90 2.75 -13.16
CA THR A 868 -30.84 1.83 -14.31
C THR A 868 -29.82 2.25 -15.37
N CYS A 869 -29.70 3.55 -15.67
CA CYS A 869 -28.74 3.99 -16.69
C CYS A 869 -27.29 3.94 -16.18
N MET A 870 -26.35 3.81 -17.11
CA MET A 870 -24.90 3.69 -16.85
C MET A 870 -24.41 4.73 -15.83
N LEU A 871 -24.63 6.02 -16.11
CA LEU A 871 -24.20 7.12 -15.22
C LEU A 871 -24.81 7.02 -13.81
N CYS A 872 -26.08 6.60 -13.68
CA CYS A 872 -26.69 6.45 -12.37
C CYS A 872 -26.12 5.26 -11.59
N ARG A 873 -25.76 4.17 -12.27
CA ARG A 873 -25.10 3.02 -11.64
C ARG A 873 -23.70 3.37 -11.19
N GLU A 874 -22.92 4.05 -12.04
CA GLU A 874 -21.57 4.50 -11.72
C GLU A 874 -21.55 5.43 -10.49
N LEU A 875 -22.52 6.32 -10.34
CA LEU A 875 -22.57 7.32 -9.26
C LEU A 875 -23.13 6.83 -7.92
N LEU A 876 -23.85 5.71 -7.93
CA LEU A 876 -24.67 5.25 -6.80
C LEU A 876 -24.43 3.76 -6.43
N ALA A 877 -23.39 3.14 -6.99
CA ALA A 877 -22.88 1.80 -6.62
C ALA A 877 -21.81 1.87 -5.52
#